data_AF-A0A2J0LMP3-F1
#
_entry.id   AF-A0A2J0LMP3-F1
#
_cell.length_a   1.000
_cell.length_b   1.000
_cell.length_c   1.000
_cell.angle_alpha   90.00
_cell.angle_beta   90.00
_cell.angle_gamma   90.00
#
_symmetry.space_group_name_H-M   'P 1'
#
loop_
_entity.id
_entity.type
_entity.pdbx_description
1 polymer ?
#
loop_
_entity_poly.entity_id
_entity_poly.type
_entity_poly.pdbx_seq_one_letter_code
_entity_poly.pdbx_strand_id
1 'polypeptide(L)'
;MSNIKPRNLLFLIFLAALILRLGYVIYLPQVPITTDAIDYDNLASQIADGKGFSHPDGSLTAHRPPLYPFTLAFFYYSFGHNYLIIRIFQAIIGAFCCILIYVITKQLIDHKIALRASVLSVLHPALIFYSGLILTETISGFLVLTALYFLVTALRKDALIFYILFGIFLGLLVLCRQEMLLLVVIFPFLLALAYRYKKKIGLYSLIAAIAAVLVIFPWTMRNHFRFKSVVPVATGTGSTFWKDSHPARFLEWDNLSEYEPVKSLVKDLDLNKAESHIFLDKALFKEGLRNVSQHPFIYMRLCAEHLGRFLIGSYSSAFYMTRDSFAGVISKKEFGVLAVKILLLIISLFLLALAGVGMFVSRAKLKTLLPVLLPIFYVAGIHTIFFGEVRYQVPIMPLILIFSAAGINILNPARIISQFMKFYECELKGSKKYHVIKSIAKSWEPALMLSNKRIYNRKMNLPFKFIGFMLSRECQANCIFCPVPYKKDLSGKERFMPMRVVKKVVDELAGHEFSGSINFGENGDALLNPDFKNIIEYTRERLPLAKLVLYTNMMNVDRDVSEFLIKHNLSKLTLNIDGASEETYRHSKPGLNFNKVKVNLHDFISARNKAGSSCQVCIEILSPKRYMNLRKNKKINAPYDSPQVIQYWKDFLSAYDCIDEIIWFYSWNNQAKEKRRISCPSGILGEAFFDKMFISTEGDVYICCLDYNTRLTYGNVLKNSIYDLWKSEKRRQIMDDIINKRFKKIGQPCLYCSEKFDYLACYLDFIKHRYF
;
A
#
# COMPACT_ATOMS: atom_id res chain seq x y z
N MET A 1 -16.46 12.82 7.72
CA MET A 1 -15.29 12.27 8.46
C MET A 1 -13.97 13.01 8.14
N SER A 2 -13.99 14.29 7.71
CA SER A 2 -12.79 14.99 7.21
C SER A 2 -11.99 15.81 8.23
N ASN A 3 -12.39 15.88 9.50
CA ASN A 3 -11.75 16.76 10.50
C ASN A 3 -11.09 16.02 11.69
N ILE A 4 -10.82 14.72 11.60
CA ILE A 4 -10.16 13.99 12.69
C ILE A 4 -8.64 14.07 12.51
N LYS A 5 -7.92 14.70 13.46
CA LYS A 5 -6.45 14.69 13.48
C LYS A 5 -5.94 13.23 13.45
N PRO A 6 -4.83 12.91 12.76
CA PRO A 6 -4.34 11.54 12.63
C PRO A 6 -4.13 10.81 13.96
N ARG A 7 -3.68 11.53 15.01
CA ARG A 7 -3.54 10.99 16.36
C ARG A 7 -4.88 10.56 16.96
N ASN A 8 -5.92 11.38 16.79
CA ASN A 8 -7.27 11.07 17.28
C ASN A 8 -7.85 9.85 16.55
N LEU A 9 -7.56 9.66 15.27
CA LEU A 9 -8.00 8.49 14.53
C LEU A 9 -7.38 7.18 15.05
N LEU A 10 -6.06 7.18 15.32
CA LEU A 10 -5.38 6.01 15.89
C LEU A 10 -5.91 5.67 17.28
N PHE A 11 -6.13 6.68 18.10
CA PHE A 11 -6.74 6.52 19.42
C PHE A 11 -8.15 5.92 19.33
N LEU A 12 -8.99 6.39 18.40
CA LEU A 12 -10.33 5.83 18.19
C LEU A 12 -10.28 4.37 17.72
N ILE A 13 -9.35 4.02 16.82
CA ILE A 13 -9.16 2.62 16.37
C ILE A 13 -8.79 1.74 17.56
N PHE A 14 -7.83 2.18 18.37
CA PHE A 14 -7.39 1.45 19.57
C PHE A 14 -8.52 1.29 20.57
N LEU A 15 -9.22 2.38 20.91
CA LEU A 15 -10.29 2.37 21.88
C LEU A 15 -11.44 1.45 21.44
N ALA A 16 -11.86 1.53 20.17
CA ALA A 16 -12.88 0.64 19.63
C ALA A 16 -12.44 -0.84 19.66
N ALA A 17 -11.19 -1.12 19.29
CA ALA A 17 -10.62 -2.48 19.33
C ALA A 17 -10.56 -3.04 20.75
N LEU A 18 -10.19 -2.20 21.72
CA LEU A 18 -10.06 -2.55 23.12
C LEU A 18 -11.42 -2.79 23.78
N ILE A 19 -12.40 -1.89 23.54
CA ILE A 19 -13.76 -2.03 24.09
C ILE A 19 -14.39 -3.35 23.65
N LEU A 20 -14.29 -3.71 22.37
CA LEU A 20 -14.87 -4.97 21.87
C LEU A 20 -14.20 -6.21 22.48
N ARG A 21 -12.87 -6.19 22.63
CA ARG A 21 -12.11 -7.32 23.20
C ARG A 21 -12.31 -7.46 24.70
N LEU A 22 -12.26 -6.36 25.45
CA LEU A 22 -12.57 -6.36 26.88
C LEU A 22 -14.03 -6.73 27.13
N GLY A 23 -14.95 -6.23 26.28
CA GLY A 23 -16.36 -6.62 26.33
C GLY A 23 -16.53 -8.14 26.20
N TYR A 24 -15.82 -8.76 25.25
CA TYR A 24 -15.78 -10.21 25.14
C TYR A 24 -15.17 -10.88 26.38
N VAL A 25 -13.99 -10.45 26.83
CA VAL A 25 -13.27 -11.06 27.96
C VAL A 25 -14.04 -10.97 29.28
N ILE A 26 -14.73 -9.86 29.54
CA ILE A 26 -15.40 -9.58 30.82
C ILE A 26 -16.83 -10.13 30.86
N TYR A 27 -17.60 -9.93 29.79
CA TYR A 27 -19.05 -10.19 29.84
C TYR A 27 -19.47 -11.51 29.20
N LEU A 28 -18.60 -12.15 28.39
CA LEU A 28 -18.95 -13.40 27.71
C LEU A 28 -18.22 -14.60 28.31
N PRO A 29 -18.86 -15.79 28.36
CA PRO A 29 -18.23 -17.01 28.83
C PRO A 29 -16.97 -17.34 28.02
N GLN A 30 -15.89 -17.62 28.73
CA GLN A 30 -14.59 -17.93 28.14
C GLN A 30 -14.41 -19.43 28.02
N VAL A 31 -13.70 -19.86 26.98
CA VAL A 31 -13.39 -21.29 26.79
C VAL A 31 -12.46 -21.75 27.91
N PRO A 32 -12.79 -22.87 28.62
CA PRO A 32 -11.88 -23.49 29.56
C PRO A 32 -10.57 -23.86 28.87
N ILE A 33 -9.46 -23.79 29.59
CA ILE A 33 -8.17 -24.22 29.06
C ILE A 33 -8.23 -25.71 28.73
N THR A 34 -7.77 -26.08 27.53
CA THR A 34 -7.67 -27.47 27.08
C THR A 34 -6.43 -27.65 26.23
N THR A 35 -5.97 -28.90 26.11
CA THR A 35 -4.87 -29.30 25.20
C THR A 35 -3.63 -28.39 25.33
N ASP A 36 -3.28 -27.65 24.28
CA ASP A 36 -2.09 -26.79 24.22
C ASP A 36 -2.05 -25.75 25.34
N ALA A 37 -3.22 -25.21 25.74
CA ALA A 37 -3.30 -24.18 26.77
C ALA A 37 -2.88 -24.70 28.15
N ILE A 38 -3.11 -25.99 28.43
CA ILE A 38 -2.70 -26.63 29.68
C ILE A 38 -1.18 -26.72 29.74
N ASP A 39 -0.51 -27.06 28.63
CA ASP A 39 0.95 -27.12 28.58
C ASP A 39 1.57 -25.73 28.83
N TYR A 40 1.05 -24.69 28.19
CA TYR A 40 1.52 -23.33 28.40
C TYR A 40 1.32 -22.86 29.83
N ASP A 41 0.16 -23.17 30.42
CA ASP A 41 -0.18 -22.81 31.79
C ASP A 41 0.71 -23.51 32.82
N ASN A 42 0.90 -24.82 32.66
CA ASN A 42 1.77 -25.62 33.52
C ASN A 42 3.21 -25.11 33.47
N LEU A 43 3.76 -24.91 32.27
CA LEU A 43 5.12 -24.37 32.09
C LEU A 43 5.27 -22.99 32.74
N ALA A 44 4.29 -22.11 32.53
CA ALA A 44 4.30 -20.78 33.12
C ALA A 44 4.29 -20.81 34.65
N SER A 45 3.50 -21.70 35.23
CA SER A 45 3.41 -21.89 36.69
C SER A 45 4.72 -22.43 37.27
N GLN A 46 5.35 -23.43 36.63
CA GLN A 46 6.66 -23.94 37.07
C GLN A 46 7.76 -22.87 37.00
N ILE A 47 7.74 -22.02 35.97
CA ILE A 47 8.69 -20.90 35.84
C ILE A 47 8.45 -19.86 36.95
N ALA A 48 7.20 -19.49 37.19
CA ALA A 48 6.83 -18.52 38.23
C ALA A 48 7.22 -18.99 39.64
N ASP A 49 7.13 -20.31 39.90
CA ASP A 49 7.54 -20.96 41.14
C ASP A 49 9.07 -21.12 41.29
N GLY A 50 9.87 -20.71 40.30
CA GLY A 50 11.32 -20.86 40.31
C GLY A 50 11.83 -22.28 40.03
N LYS A 51 10.96 -23.20 39.61
CA LYS A 51 11.30 -24.59 39.23
C LYS A 51 11.87 -24.70 37.81
N GLY A 52 11.75 -23.63 37.04
CA GLY A 52 12.31 -23.49 35.69
C GLY A 52 11.38 -24.02 34.60
N PHE A 53 11.93 -24.24 33.40
CA PHE A 53 11.17 -24.72 32.25
C PHE A 53 11.05 -26.26 32.27
N SER A 54 10.15 -26.74 33.12
CA SER A 54 9.91 -28.16 33.43
C SER A 54 8.43 -28.50 33.43
N HIS A 55 8.10 -29.78 33.31
CA HIS A 55 6.77 -30.30 33.57
C HIS A 55 6.48 -30.32 35.09
N PRO A 56 5.20 -30.45 35.51
CA PRO A 56 4.84 -30.53 36.94
C PRO A 56 5.48 -31.67 37.72
N ASP A 57 5.91 -32.75 37.04
CA ASP A 57 6.67 -33.86 37.62
C ASP A 57 8.16 -33.54 37.86
N GLY A 58 8.60 -32.33 37.53
CA GLY A 58 9.98 -31.86 37.67
C GLY A 58 10.88 -32.17 36.47
N SER A 59 10.40 -32.92 35.47
CA SER A 59 11.20 -33.25 34.28
C SER A 59 11.46 -32.02 33.40
N LEU A 60 12.71 -31.81 33.00
CA LEU A 60 13.08 -30.72 32.11
C LEU A 60 12.53 -30.96 30.70
N THR A 61 12.05 -29.91 30.04
CA THR A 61 11.45 -30.06 28.70
C THR A 61 11.88 -28.98 27.71
N ALA A 62 11.71 -29.28 26.43
CA ALA A 62 11.82 -28.35 25.31
C ALA A 62 10.61 -28.48 24.37
N HIS A 63 9.46 -29.01 24.84
CA HIS A 63 8.34 -29.33 23.95
C HIS A 63 7.60 -28.10 23.40
N ARG A 64 7.69 -26.95 24.08
CA ARG A 64 7.03 -25.70 23.66
C ARG A 64 8.02 -24.57 23.45
N PRO A 65 7.78 -23.67 22.47
CA PRO A 65 8.55 -22.44 22.33
C PRO A 65 8.48 -21.59 23.62
N PRO A 66 9.57 -20.93 24.02
CA PRO A 66 9.68 -20.37 25.37
C PRO A 66 8.97 -19.04 25.57
N LEU A 67 8.77 -18.21 24.53
CA LEU A 67 8.37 -16.82 24.71
C LEU A 67 6.99 -16.69 25.38
N TYR A 68 6.03 -17.52 24.96
CA TYR A 68 4.68 -17.46 25.51
C TYR A 68 4.62 -17.94 26.97
N PRO A 69 5.18 -19.11 27.35
CA PRO A 69 5.34 -19.50 28.75
C PRO A 69 6.02 -18.44 29.63
N PHE A 70 7.13 -17.84 29.17
CA PHE A 70 7.79 -16.78 29.94
C PHE A 70 6.91 -15.52 30.10
N THR A 71 6.13 -15.19 29.07
CA THR A 71 5.18 -14.07 29.14
C THR A 71 4.11 -14.35 30.20
N LEU A 72 3.53 -15.55 30.20
CA LEU A 72 2.55 -15.96 31.22
C LEU A 72 3.17 -15.99 32.62
N ALA A 73 4.37 -16.56 32.75
CA ALA A 73 5.09 -16.66 34.01
C ALA A 73 5.37 -15.28 34.63
N PHE A 74 5.70 -14.27 33.82
CA PHE A 74 5.86 -12.89 34.29
C PHE A 74 4.59 -12.37 34.99
N PHE A 75 3.42 -12.62 34.41
CA PHE A 75 2.15 -12.22 35.01
C PHE A 75 1.78 -13.07 36.23
N TYR A 76 2.02 -14.38 36.20
CA TYR A 76 1.77 -15.27 37.34
C TYR A 76 2.65 -14.93 38.53
N TYR A 77 3.92 -14.59 38.29
CA TYR A 77 4.83 -14.09 39.32
C TYR A 77 4.37 -12.75 39.90
N SER A 78 3.90 -11.83 39.04
CA SER A 78 3.57 -10.46 39.45
C SER A 78 2.19 -10.32 40.11
N PHE A 79 1.21 -11.13 39.71
CA PHE A 79 -0.20 -10.96 40.08
C PHE A 79 -0.87 -12.25 40.57
N GLY A 80 -0.12 -13.33 40.71
CA GLY A 80 -0.65 -14.67 41.00
C GLY A 80 -1.25 -15.35 39.77
N HIS A 81 -1.62 -16.62 39.93
CA HIS A 81 -2.20 -17.45 38.87
C HIS A 81 -3.61 -16.96 38.51
N ASN A 82 -3.71 -16.07 37.51
CA ASN A 82 -4.97 -15.41 37.15
C ASN A 82 -5.14 -15.24 35.63
N TYR A 83 -6.03 -16.04 35.04
CA TYR A 83 -6.34 -16.00 33.61
C TYR A 83 -6.95 -14.68 33.14
N LEU A 84 -7.68 -13.96 33.98
CA LEU A 84 -8.31 -12.70 33.58
C LEU A 84 -7.26 -11.65 33.22
N ILE A 85 -6.17 -11.58 34.00
CA ILE A 85 -5.07 -10.63 33.76
C ILE A 85 -4.39 -10.92 32.41
N ILE A 86 -4.14 -12.20 32.11
CA ILE A 86 -3.60 -12.61 30.81
C ILE A 86 -4.52 -12.21 29.67
N ARG A 87 -5.84 -12.46 29.80
CA ARG A 87 -6.83 -12.09 28.78
C ARG A 87 -6.93 -10.59 28.57
N ILE A 88 -6.85 -9.78 29.63
CA ILE A 88 -6.81 -8.31 29.54
C ILE A 88 -5.54 -7.87 28.80
N PHE A 89 -4.38 -8.42 29.14
CA PHE A 89 -3.13 -8.14 28.44
C PHE A 89 -3.23 -8.47 26.94
N GLN A 90 -3.75 -9.66 26.59
CA GLN A 90 -3.95 -10.05 25.21
C GLN A 90 -4.98 -9.16 24.49
N ALA A 91 -6.02 -8.68 25.16
CA ALA A 91 -6.96 -7.72 24.59
C ALA A 91 -6.28 -6.39 24.23
N ILE A 92 -5.37 -5.90 25.08
CA ILE A 92 -4.56 -4.69 24.83
C ILE A 92 -3.62 -4.90 23.65
N ILE A 93 -2.88 -6.02 23.63
CA ILE A 93 -1.99 -6.39 22.52
C ILE A 93 -2.78 -6.52 21.20
N GLY A 94 -3.96 -7.16 21.24
CA GLY A 94 -4.86 -7.27 20.10
C GLY A 94 -5.37 -5.91 19.60
N ALA A 95 -5.57 -4.93 20.47
CA ALA A 95 -5.92 -3.57 20.08
C ALA A 95 -4.75 -2.83 19.40
N PHE A 96 -3.51 -3.04 19.87
CA PHE A 96 -2.33 -2.51 19.18
C PHE A 96 -2.12 -3.12 17.79
N CYS A 97 -2.47 -4.39 17.58
CA CYS A 97 -2.47 -5.00 16.25
C CYS A 97 -3.32 -4.19 15.25
N CYS A 98 -4.50 -3.70 15.66
CA CYS A 98 -5.36 -2.87 14.80
C CYS A 98 -4.69 -1.54 14.39
N ILE A 99 -3.90 -0.92 15.28
CA ILE A 99 -3.09 0.26 14.95
C ILE A 99 -2.00 -0.11 13.95
N LEU A 100 -1.25 -1.19 14.20
CA LEU A 100 -0.16 -1.61 13.33
C LEU A 100 -0.66 -1.91 11.91
N ILE A 101 -1.83 -2.56 11.78
CA ILE A 101 -2.47 -2.80 10.48
C ILE A 101 -2.71 -1.48 9.74
N TYR A 102 -3.27 -0.46 10.41
CA TYR A 102 -3.47 0.86 9.79
C TYR A 102 -2.14 1.48 9.34
N VAL A 103 -1.14 1.50 10.22
CA VAL A 103 0.15 2.16 9.97
C VAL A 103 0.91 1.47 8.83
N ILE A 104 0.98 0.14 8.82
CA ILE A 104 1.61 -0.66 7.77
C ILE A 104 0.89 -0.45 6.44
N THR A 105 -0.44 -0.57 6.43
CA THR A 105 -1.23 -0.43 5.21
C THR A 105 -1.15 0.97 4.61
N LYS A 106 -1.15 2.00 5.46
CA LYS A 106 -0.98 3.39 5.02
C LYS A 106 0.38 3.62 4.37
N GLN A 107 1.41 2.94 4.85
CA GLN A 107 2.74 3.01 4.26
C GLN A 107 2.84 2.25 2.93
N LEU A 108 2.18 1.11 2.80
CA LEU A 108 2.30 0.26 1.61
C LEU A 108 1.35 0.63 0.47
N ILE A 109 0.13 1.06 0.82
CA ILE A 109 -0.95 1.27 -0.13
C ILE A 109 -1.46 2.71 -0.05
N ASP A 110 -2.48 2.98 0.76
CA ASP A 110 -3.07 4.31 0.93
C ASP A 110 -3.87 4.42 2.24
N HIS A 111 -4.28 5.64 2.58
CA HIS A 111 -5.06 5.94 3.79
C HIS A 111 -6.46 5.27 3.83
N LYS A 112 -7.14 5.16 2.69
CA LYS A 112 -8.51 4.62 2.61
C LYS A 112 -8.51 3.12 2.85
N ILE A 113 -7.57 2.40 2.25
CA ILE A 113 -7.40 0.96 2.43
C ILE A 113 -6.91 0.68 3.85
N ALA A 114 -6.02 1.51 4.40
CA ALA A 114 -5.59 1.42 5.79
C ALA A 114 -6.75 1.51 6.79
N LEU A 115 -7.63 2.50 6.60
CA LEU A 115 -8.81 2.64 7.45
C LEU A 115 -9.72 1.41 7.36
N ARG A 116 -10.00 0.92 6.14
CA ARG A 116 -10.83 -0.28 5.94
C ARG A 116 -10.20 -1.53 6.56
N ALA A 117 -8.91 -1.77 6.34
CA ALA A 117 -8.20 -2.91 6.92
C ALA A 117 -8.25 -2.87 8.45
N SER A 118 -8.06 -1.69 9.05
CA SER A 118 -8.18 -1.52 10.50
C SER A 118 -9.61 -1.78 11.00
N VAL A 119 -10.64 -1.27 10.34
CA VAL A 119 -12.04 -1.53 10.71
C VAL A 119 -12.39 -3.01 10.59
N LEU A 120 -11.97 -3.68 9.51
CA LEU A 120 -12.15 -5.13 9.37
C LEU A 120 -11.49 -5.87 10.53
N SER A 121 -10.27 -5.48 10.93
CA SER A 121 -9.55 -6.12 12.04
C SER A 121 -10.16 -5.86 13.42
N VAL A 122 -10.79 -4.70 13.61
CA VAL A 122 -11.52 -4.34 14.84
C VAL A 122 -12.74 -5.26 15.01
N LEU A 123 -13.44 -5.53 13.91
CA LEU A 123 -14.70 -6.29 13.90
C LEU A 123 -14.52 -7.79 13.64
N HIS A 124 -13.31 -8.26 13.32
CA HIS A 124 -13.09 -9.65 12.90
C HIS A 124 -13.31 -10.62 14.08
N PRO A 125 -14.32 -11.52 14.02
CA PRO A 125 -14.69 -12.36 15.17
C PRO A 125 -13.53 -13.20 15.70
N ALA A 126 -12.74 -13.84 14.82
CA ALA A 126 -11.59 -14.64 15.25
C ALA A 126 -10.53 -13.80 16.00
N LEU A 127 -10.26 -12.56 15.59
CA LEU A 127 -9.25 -11.73 16.26
C LEU A 127 -9.74 -11.23 17.63
N ILE A 128 -11.04 -11.26 17.87
CA ILE A 128 -11.65 -10.98 19.17
C ILE A 128 -11.61 -12.25 20.03
N PHE A 129 -12.09 -13.39 19.53
CA PHE A 129 -12.18 -14.63 20.29
C PHE A 129 -10.82 -15.14 20.75
N TYR A 130 -9.80 -15.14 19.87
CA TYR A 130 -8.44 -15.56 20.22
C TYR A 130 -7.74 -14.63 21.21
N SER A 131 -8.27 -13.43 21.49
CA SER A 131 -7.75 -12.58 22.57
C SER A 131 -8.15 -13.08 23.97
N GLY A 132 -9.23 -13.88 24.08
CA GLY A 132 -9.68 -14.51 25.32
C GLY A 132 -9.13 -15.91 25.58
N LEU A 133 -8.42 -16.50 24.61
CA LEU A 133 -7.80 -17.83 24.74
C LEU A 133 -6.36 -17.71 25.23
N ILE A 134 -5.93 -18.58 26.14
CA ILE A 134 -4.55 -18.65 26.63
C ILE A 134 -3.70 -19.44 25.62
N LEU A 135 -3.48 -18.83 24.46
CA LEU A 135 -2.73 -19.39 23.35
C LEU A 135 -1.83 -18.32 22.68
N THR A 136 -0.96 -18.78 21.78
CA THR A 136 0.10 -17.94 21.18
C THR A 136 -0.38 -17.01 20.07
N GLU A 137 -1.59 -17.18 19.53
CA GLU A 137 -2.04 -16.52 18.29
C GLU A 137 -2.04 -14.99 18.39
N THR A 138 -2.52 -14.43 19.50
CA THR A 138 -2.62 -12.97 19.65
C THR A 138 -1.24 -12.31 19.72
N ILE A 139 -0.32 -12.90 20.50
CA ILE A 139 1.03 -12.38 20.68
C ILE A 139 1.88 -12.60 19.43
N SER A 140 1.78 -13.78 18.81
CA SER A 140 2.47 -14.02 17.53
C SER A 140 1.97 -13.11 16.41
N GLY A 141 0.66 -12.83 16.32
CA GLY A 141 0.12 -11.85 15.38
C GLY A 141 0.67 -10.44 15.61
N PHE A 142 0.83 -10.02 16.87
CA PHE A 142 1.48 -8.75 17.21
C PHE A 142 2.96 -8.72 16.79
N LEU A 143 3.70 -9.81 17.04
CA LEU A 143 5.11 -9.91 16.65
C LEU A 143 5.29 -9.91 15.12
N VAL A 144 4.43 -10.62 14.37
CA VAL A 144 4.39 -10.59 12.90
C VAL A 144 4.19 -9.15 12.41
N LEU A 145 3.19 -8.44 12.94
CA LEU A 145 2.89 -7.06 12.54
C LEU A 145 4.03 -6.10 12.90
N THR A 146 4.63 -6.25 14.07
CA THR A 146 5.71 -5.38 14.53
C THR A 146 6.99 -5.59 13.72
N ALA A 147 7.35 -6.85 13.46
CA ALA A 147 8.44 -7.19 12.54
C ALA A 147 8.19 -6.58 11.16
N LEU A 148 6.99 -6.77 10.60
CA LEU A 148 6.60 -6.21 9.31
C LEU A 148 6.65 -4.68 9.30
N TYR A 149 6.21 -4.01 10.36
CA TYR A 149 6.30 -2.56 10.49
C TYR A 149 7.75 -2.06 10.40
N PHE A 150 8.68 -2.68 11.13
CA PHE A 150 10.09 -2.31 11.08
C PHE A 150 10.70 -2.57 9.72
N LEU A 151 10.38 -3.70 9.11
CA LEU A 151 10.86 -3.99 7.77
C LEU A 151 10.36 -2.99 6.72
N VAL A 152 9.06 -2.69 6.70
CA VAL A 152 8.49 -1.71 5.77
C VAL A 152 9.13 -0.34 5.98
N THR A 153 9.36 0.04 7.24
CA THR A 153 10.07 1.27 7.59
C THR A 153 11.52 1.25 7.14
N ALA A 154 12.21 0.11 7.29
CA ALA A 154 13.60 -0.10 6.88
C ALA A 154 13.76 0.07 5.36
N LEU A 155 12.88 -0.56 4.58
CA LEU A 155 12.88 -0.47 3.11
C LEU A 155 12.58 0.95 2.60
N ARG A 156 11.85 1.77 3.39
CA ARG A 156 11.51 3.15 3.02
C ARG A 156 12.57 4.17 3.44
N LYS A 157 13.12 4.04 4.65
CA LYS A 157 14.09 4.99 5.22
C LYS A 157 15.54 4.61 4.94
N ASP A 158 15.79 3.40 4.43
CA ASP A 158 17.13 2.86 4.15
C ASP A 158 18.09 2.96 5.35
N ALA A 159 17.60 2.64 6.55
CA ALA A 159 18.34 2.77 7.79
C ALA A 159 18.52 1.42 8.50
N LEU A 160 19.77 1.09 8.84
CA LEU A 160 20.20 -0.19 9.42
C LEU A 160 19.46 -0.56 10.72
N ILE A 161 19.20 0.42 11.59
CA ILE A 161 18.52 0.18 12.87
C ILE A 161 17.17 -0.53 12.70
N PHE A 162 16.42 -0.23 11.64
CA PHE A 162 15.13 -0.86 11.39
C PHE A 162 15.27 -2.30 10.87
N TYR A 163 16.38 -2.65 10.22
CA TYR A 163 16.69 -4.05 9.87
C TYR A 163 17.06 -4.87 11.11
N ILE A 164 17.85 -4.28 12.02
CA ILE A 164 18.20 -4.90 13.31
C ILE A 164 16.92 -5.14 14.13
N LEU A 165 16.06 -4.12 14.26
CA LEU A 165 14.78 -4.24 14.95
C LEU A 165 13.87 -5.29 14.29
N PHE A 166 13.80 -5.33 12.96
CA PHE A 166 13.09 -6.39 12.24
C PHE A 166 13.63 -7.78 12.63
N GLY A 167 14.95 -7.97 12.62
CA GLY A 167 15.60 -9.23 13.02
C GLY A 167 15.30 -9.62 14.47
N ILE A 168 15.34 -8.68 15.41
CA ILE A 168 15.01 -8.93 16.82
C ILE A 168 13.57 -9.44 16.96
N PHE A 169 12.61 -8.74 16.35
CA PHE A 169 11.19 -9.14 16.42
C PHE A 169 10.90 -10.44 15.67
N LEU A 170 11.63 -10.73 14.59
CA LEU A 170 11.57 -12.02 13.91
C LEU A 170 12.10 -13.15 14.81
N GLY A 171 13.20 -12.93 15.53
CA GLY A 171 13.73 -13.88 16.52
C GLY A 171 12.75 -14.13 17.66
N LEU A 172 12.12 -13.08 18.20
CA LEU A 172 11.06 -13.21 19.21
C LEU A 172 9.86 -13.98 18.66
N LEU A 173 9.43 -13.71 17.42
CA LEU A 173 8.36 -14.45 16.76
C LEU A 173 8.68 -15.95 16.69
N VAL A 174 9.92 -16.32 16.35
CA VAL A 174 10.37 -17.72 16.30
C VAL A 174 10.35 -18.36 17.69
N LEU A 175 10.75 -17.64 18.74
CA LEU A 175 10.66 -18.12 20.13
C LEU A 175 9.22 -18.22 20.65
N CYS A 176 8.25 -17.61 19.96
CA CYS A 176 6.83 -17.75 20.24
C CYS A 176 6.21 -18.91 19.45
N ARG A 177 6.60 -19.06 18.18
CA ARG A 177 6.05 -20.00 17.21
C ARG A 177 7.17 -20.55 16.33
N GLN A 178 7.61 -21.77 16.65
CA GLN A 178 8.78 -22.40 16.05
C GLN A 178 8.67 -22.60 14.54
N GLU A 179 7.45 -22.73 14.02
CA GLU A 179 7.20 -22.88 12.59
C GLU A 179 7.61 -21.65 11.78
N MET A 180 7.92 -20.51 12.42
CA MET A 180 8.43 -19.31 11.76
C MET A 180 9.95 -19.35 11.52
N LEU A 181 10.65 -20.39 12.00
CA LEU A 181 12.12 -20.46 11.97
C LEU A 181 12.71 -20.30 10.56
N LEU A 182 12.12 -20.91 9.53
CA LEU A 182 12.66 -20.83 8.17
C LEU A 182 12.51 -19.42 7.56
N LEU A 183 11.67 -18.55 8.11
CA LEU A 183 11.64 -17.14 7.69
C LEU A 183 12.97 -16.44 7.98
N VAL A 184 13.73 -16.86 9.00
CA VAL A 184 15.06 -16.26 9.28
C VAL A 184 16.01 -16.43 8.09
N VAL A 185 15.86 -17.50 7.29
CA VAL A 185 16.72 -17.79 6.13
C VAL A 185 16.08 -17.39 4.81
N ILE A 186 14.81 -17.74 4.61
CA ILE A 186 14.06 -17.48 3.36
C ILE A 186 13.92 -15.97 3.14
N PHE A 187 13.67 -15.23 4.21
CA PHE A 187 13.31 -13.81 4.11
C PHE A 187 14.48 -12.94 3.63
N PRO A 188 15.71 -13.04 4.18
CA PRO A 188 16.87 -12.33 3.65
C PRO A 188 17.20 -12.71 2.22
N PHE A 189 17.11 -14.01 1.88
CA PHE A 189 17.38 -14.49 0.54
C PHE A 189 16.42 -13.90 -0.50
N LEU A 190 15.12 -13.96 -0.23
CA LEU A 190 14.10 -13.44 -1.15
C LEU A 190 14.15 -11.91 -1.24
N LEU A 191 14.46 -11.19 -0.16
CA LEU A 191 14.67 -9.75 -0.22
C LEU A 191 15.93 -9.37 -1.01
N ALA A 192 17.04 -10.07 -0.79
CA ALA A 192 18.27 -9.86 -1.55
C ALA A 192 18.04 -10.10 -3.05
N LEU A 193 17.27 -11.14 -3.41
CA LEU A 193 16.90 -11.44 -4.78
C LEU A 193 15.97 -10.38 -5.39
N ALA A 194 14.91 -10.00 -4.67
CA ALA A 194 13.94 -9.01 -5.12
C ALA A 194 14.55 -7.62 -5.32
N TYR A 195 15.57 -7.29 -4.53
CA TYR A 195 16.27 -6.01 -4.55
C TYR A 195 17.75 -6.13 -4.97
N ARG A 196 18.09 -7.13 -5.80
CA ARG A 196 19.46 -7.47 -6.22
C ARG A 196 20.33 -6.33 -6.78
N TYR A 197 19.72 -5.25 -7.25
CA TYR A 197 20.42 -4.06 -7.74
C TYR A 197 20.86 -3.10 -6.61
N LYS A 198 20.35 -3.29 -5.39
CA LYS A 198 20.70 -2.50 -4.20
C LYS A 198 21.54 -3.34 -3.24
N LYS A 199 22.87 -3.40 -3.47
CA LYS A 199 23.81 -4.24 -2.69
C LYS A 199 23.68 -4.07 -1.17
N LYS A 200 23.37 -2.86 -0.68
CA LYS A 200 23.14 -2.57 0.75
C LYS A 200 21.98 -3.38 1.35
N ILE A 201 20.90 -3.60 0.60
CA ILE A 201 19.72 -4.35 1.10
C ILE A 201 20.09 -5.81 1.36
N GLY A 202 20.93 -6.43 0.52
CA GLY A 202 21.40 -7.79 0.75
C GLY A 202 22.17 -7.91 2.06
N LEU A 203 23.14 -7.01 2.29
CA LEU A 203 23.91 -6.95 3.54
C LEU A 203 23.01 -6.70 4.76
N TYR A 204 22.11 -5.71 4.69
CA TYR A 204 21.22 -5.39 5.80
C TYR A 204 20.22 -6.51 6.11
N SER A 205 19.77 -7.24 5.09
CA SER A 205 18.92 -8.42 5.29
C SER A 205 19.68 -9.56 5.97
N LEU A 206 20.97 -9.74 5.66
CA LEU A 206 21.83 -10.67 6.39
C LEU A 206 22.02 -10.25 7.85
N ILE A 207 22.23 -8.95 8.11
CA ILE A 207 22.32 -8.42 9.48
C ILE A 207 21.02 -8.66 10.26
N ALA A 208 19.86 -8.50 9.64
CA ALA A 208 18.58 -8.85 10.26
C ALA A 208 18.51 -10.35 10.61
N ALA A 209 19.00 -11.23 9.74
CA ALA A 209 19.08 -12.67 10.01
C ALA A 209 19.98 -12.97 11.21
N ILE A 210 21.16 -12.33 11.27
CA ILE A 210 22.09 -12.47 12.40
C ILE A 210 21.43 -11.98 13.70
N ALA A 211 20.75 -10.83 13.67
CA ALA A 211 20.03 -10.33 14.83
C ALA A 211 18.93 -11.31 15.31
N ALA A 212 18.20 -11.94 14.39
CA ALA A 212 17.22 -12.98 14.74
C ALA A 212 17.88 -14.21 15.37
N VAL A 213 18.99 -14.68 14.79
CA VAL A 213 19.77 -15.80 15.32
C VAL A 213 20.29 -15.48 16.72
N LEU A 214 20.82 -14.29 16.96
CA LEU A 214 21.30 -13.86 18.28
C LEU A 214 20.20 -13.85 19.35
N VAL A 215 18.94 -13.57 18.97
CA VAL A 215 17.79 -13.68 19.89
C VAL A 215 17.43 -15.14 20.17
N ILE A 216 17.51 -16.02 19.17
CA ILE A 216 17.16 -17.45 19.31
C ILE A 216 18.27 -18.22 20.05
N PHE A 217 19.51 -17.78 19.90
CA PHE A 217 20.72 -18.51 20.29
C PHE A 217 20.79 -18.89 21.79
N PRO A 218 20.46 -18.00 22.76
CA PRO A 218 20.50 -18.37 24.18
C PRO A 218 19.60 -19.56 24.52
N TRP A 219 18.42 -19.62 23.91
CA TRP A 219 17.49 -20.73 24.12
C TRP A 219 18.02 -22.02 23.47
N THR A 220 18.60 -21.91 22.28
CA THR A 220 19.24 -23.04 21.59
C THR A 220 20.40 -23.61 22.43
N MET A 221 21.23 -22.73 23.02
CA MET A 221 22.31 -23.13 23.92
C MET A 221 21.80 -23.85 25.17
N ARG A 222 20.73 -23.33 25.80
CA ARG A 222 20.09 -24.01 26.94
C ARG A 222 19.69 -25.42 26.55
N ASN A 223 19.03 -25.59 25.41
CA ASN A 223 18.59 -26.91 24.97
C ASN A 223 19.78 -27.83 24.68
N HIS A 224 20.83 -27.32 24.04
CA HIS A 224 22.04 -28.10 23.77
C HIS A 224 22.72 -28.59 25.05
N PHE A 225 22.89 -27.73 26.05
CA PHE A 225 23.53 -28.12 27.31
C PHE A 225 22.68 -29.08 28.15
N ARG A 226 21.36 -28.91 28.14
CA ARG A 226 20.44 -29.73 28.95
C ARG A 226 20.13 -31.08 28.34
N PHE A 227 20.10 -31.19 27.02
CA PHE A 227 19.67 -32.42 26.34
C PHE A 227 20.71 -33.02 25.39
N LYS A 228 21.93 -32.47 25.35
CA LYS A 228 23.04 -32.92 24.49
C LYS A 228 22.67 -33.05 23.00
N SER A 229 21.67 -32.28 22.56
CA SER A 229 21.14 -32.29 21.20
C SER A 229 20.83 -30.86 20.75
N VAL A 230 21.06 -30.57 19.46
CA VAL A 230 20.74 -29.27 18.89
C VAL A 230 19.23 -29.19 18.63
N VAL A 231 18.52 -28.48 19.51
CA VAL A 231 17.10 -28.15 19.37
C VAL A 231 16.97 -26.62 19.33
N PRO A 232 16.81 -26.01 18.14
CA PRO A 232 16.82 -24.55 17.99
C PRO A 232 15.76 -23.84 18.84
N VAL A 233 14.54 -24.37 18.85
CA VAL A 233 13.40 -23.77 19.58
C VAL A 233 12.70 -24.81 20.42
N ALA A 234 11.96 -25.73 19.81
CA ALA A 234 11.23 -26.76 20.52
C ALA A 234 11.25 -28.09 19.76
N THR A 235 10.85 -29.16 20.44
CA THR A 235 10.62 -30.48 19.86
C THR A 235 9.16 -30.62 19.38
N GLY A 236 8.87 -31.68 18.65
CA GLY A 236 7.51 -32.04 18.22
C GLY A 236 7.25 -31.83 16.72
N THR A 237 8.24 -31.34 15.97
CA THR A 237 8.15 -31.27 14.51
C THR A 237 8.08 -32.66 13.90
N GLY A 238 8.84 -33.62 14.44
CA GLY A 238 8.87 -34.98 13.94
C GLY A 238 7.61 -35.78 14.26
N SER A 239 7.11 -35.68 15.49
CA SER A 239 5.84 -36.32 15.86
C SER A 239 4.65 -35.77 15.07
N THR A 240 4.60 -34.45 14.86
CA THR A 240 3.58 -33.81 14.01
C THR A 240 3.70 -34.27 12.56
N PHE A 241 4.90 -34.20 11.98
CA PHE A 241 5.13 -34.58 10.59
C PHE A 241 4.77 -36.04 10.30
N TRP A 242 5.21 -36.96 11.17
CA TRP A 242 4.90 -38.37 11.03
C TRP A 242 3.41 -38.64 11.01
N LYS A 243 2.67 -38.05 11.98
CA LYS A 243 1.22 -38.18 12.07
C LYS A 243 0.52 -37.67 10.81
N ASP A 244 0.99 -36.55 10.29
CA ASP A 244 0.39 -35.89 9.13
C ASP A 244 0.76 -36.53 7.79
N SER A 245 1.82 -37.34 7.76
CA SER A 245 2.19 -38.13 6.59
C SER A 245 1.70 -39.57 6.63
N HIS A 246 1.09 -40.01 7.75
CA HIS A 246 0.70 -41.40 7.94
C HIS A 246 -0.50 -41.80 7.05
N PRO A 247 -0.42 -42.91 6.27
CA PRO A 247 -1.47 -43.30 5.33
C PRO A 247 -2.77 -43.77 6.01
N ALA A 248 -2.70 -44.31 7.23
CA ALA A 248 -3.84 -44.87 7.97
C ALA A 248 -4.55 -43.88 8.91
N ARG A 249 -4.62 -42.59 8.54
CA ARG A 249 -5.08 -41.45 9.36
C ARG A 249 -6.43 -41.60 10.11
N PHE A 250 -7.21 -42.64 9.85
CA PHE A 250 -8.48 -42.92 10.52
C PHE A 250 -8.36 -43.61 11.90
N LEU A 251 -7.16 -43.96 12.37
CA LEU A 251 -6.97 -44.39 13.75
C LEU A 251 -6.99 -43.15 14.68
N GLU A 252 -7.94 -43.15 15.62
CA GLU A 252 -8.05 -42.12 16.67
C GLU A 252 -6.77 -42.06 17.53
N TRP A 253 -6.58 -40.92 18.21
CA TRP A 253 -5.39 -40.61 19.04
C TRP A 253 -4.99 -41.73 20.00
N ASP A 254 -5.96 -42.53 20.44
CA ASP A 254 -5.80 -43.50 21.52
C ASP A 254 -5.13 -44.82 21.08
N ASN A 255 -4.98 -45.08 19.77
CA ASN A 255 -4.36 -46.32 19.25
C ASN A 255 -2.96 -46.12 18.62
N LEU A 256 -2.37 -44.93 18.72
CA LEU A 256 -1.07 -44.60 18.08
C LEU A 256 0.12 -45.36 18.68
N SER A 257 0.05 -45.73 19.96
CA SER A 257 1.05 -46.58 20.65
C SER A 257 1.03 -48.04 20.20
N GLU A 258 0.02 -48.45 19.44
CA GLU A 258 -0.13 -49.82 18.93
C GLU A 258 0.42 -50.00 17.50
N TYR A 259 0.87 -48.91 16.85
CA TYR A 259 1.48 -49.00 15.53
C TYR A 259 2.89 -49.61 15.64
N GLU A 260 3.07 -50.83 15.11
CA GLU A 260 4.24 -51.68 15.36
C GLU A 260 5.62 -51.02 15.13
N PRO A 261 5.82 -50.18 14.09
CA PRO A 261 7.07 -49.42 13.93
C PRO A 261 7.32 -48.37 15.03
N VAL A 262 6.29 -47.72 15.55
CA VAL A 262 6.42 -46.76 16.66
C VAL A 262 6.49 -47.48 18.00
N LYS A 263 5.72 -48.54 18.16
CA LYS A 263 5.76 -49.42 19.33
C LYS A 263 7.15 -50.03 19.53
N SER A 264 7.81 -50.49 18.46
CA SER A 264 9.20 -50.96 18.51
C SER A 264 10.22 -49.84 18.79
N LEU A 265 10.01 -48.63 18.26
CA LEU A 265 10.85 -47.46 18.57
C LEU A 265 10.76 -47.03 20.05
N VAL A 266 9.61 -47.23 20.69
CA VAL A 266 9.33 -46.80 22.07
C VAL A 266 9.60 -47.90 23.10
N LYS A 267 9.60 -49.18 22.70
CA LYS A 267 9.73 -50.36 23.59
C LYS A 267 10.93 -50.31 24.54
N ASP A 268 12.06 -49.77 24.07
CA ASP A 268 13.31 -49.72 24.82
C ASP A 268 13.65 -48.30 25.34
N LEU A 269 12.72 -47.35 25.21
CA LEU A 269 12.92 -45.95 25.65
C LEU A 269 12.26 -45.69 27.00
N ASP A 270 13.04 -45.15 27.94
CA ASP A 270 12.49 -44.56 29.16
C ASP A 270 11.87 -43.19 28.80
N LEU A 271 10.56 -43.17 28.59
CA LEU A 271 9.82 -41.96 28.22
C LEU A 271 9.80 -40.90 29.34
N ASN A 272 10.23 -41.20 30.56
CA ASN A 272 10.37 -40.18 31.60
C ASN A 272 11.62 -39.31 31.40
N LYS A 273 12.54 -39.72 30.50
CA LYS A 273 13.73 -38.94 30.15
C LYS A 273 13.46 -38.05 28.96
N ALA A 274 13.78 -36.76 29.11
CA ALA A 274 13.67 -35.76 28.05
C ALA A 274 14.49 -36.11 26.79
N GLU A 275 15.62 -36.79 26.96
CA GLU A 275 16.47 -37.28 25.86
C GLU A 275 15.74 -38.28 24.97
N SER A 276 14.93 -39.16 25.57
CA SER A 276 14.09 -40.14 24.87
C SER A 276 13.06 -39.45 23.98
N HIS A 277 12.43 -38.37 24.45
CA HIS A 277 11.49 -37.59 23.65
C HIS A 277 12.16 -36.90 22.45
N ILE A 278 13.39 -36.42 22.60
CA ILE A 278 14.14 -35.80 21.50
C ILE A 278 14.56 -36.85 20.47
N PHE A 279 15.02 -38.01 20.92
CA PHE A 279 15.32 -39.13 20.05
C PHE A 279 14.08 -39.57 19.28
N LEU A 280 12.97 -39.75 19.97
CA LEU A 280 11.69 -40.14 19.39
C LEU A 280 11.23 -39.13 18.33
N ASP A 281 11.32 -37.82 18.60
CA ASP A 281 10.95 -36.80 17.62
C ASP A 281 11.79 -36.91 16.33
N LYS A 282 13.11 -37.11 16.43
CA LYS A 282 13.98 -37.31 15.26
C LYS A 282 13.65 -38.60 14.52
N ALA A 283 13.36 -39.69 15.23
CA ALA A 283 12.99 -40.97 14.64
C ALA A 283 11.66 -40.88 13.89
N LEU A 284 10.65 -40.26 14.50
CA LEU A 284 9.34 -40.02 13.88
C LEU A 284 9.47 -39.15 12.64
N PHE A 285 10.31 -38.11 12.64
CA PHE A 285 10.55 -37.32 11.43
C PHE A 285 11.06 -38.17 10.25
N LYS A 286 12.01 -39.08 10.52
CA LYS A 286 12.53 -40.01 9.50
C LYS A 286 11.46 -40.96 9.00
N GLU A 287 10.64 -41.51 9.90
CA GLU A 287 9.55 -42.39 9.52
C GLU A 287 8.48 -41.63 8.73
N GLY A 288 8.25 -40.36 9.07
CA GLY A 288 7.38 -39.48 8.30
C GLY A 288 7.86 -39.31 6.86
N LEU A 289 9.17 -39.16 6.63
CA LEU A 289 9.75 -39.12 5.28
C LEU A 289 9.57 -40.47 4.55
N ARG A 290 9.66 -41.58 5.28
CA ARG A 290 9.44 -42.92 4.75
C ARG A 290 8.00 -43.09 4.25
N ASN A 291 7.01 -42.65 5.04
CA ASN A 291 5.60 -42.64 4.64
C ASN A 291 5.39 -41.85 3.34
N VAL A 292 5.99 -40.65 3.22
CA VAL A 292 5.90 -39.82 2.01
C VAL A 292 6.52 -40.53 0.80
N SER A 293 7.67 -41.18 0.98
CA SER A 293 8.35 -41.90 -0.10
C SER A 293 7.58 -43.13 -0.60
N GLN A 294 6.94 -43.86 0.32
CA GLN A 294 6.18 -45.08 0.02
C GLN A 294 4.79 -44.77 -0.54
N HIS A 295 4.20 -43.64 -0.12
CA HIS A 295 2.83 -43.27 -0.48
C HIS A 295 2.72 -41.80 -0.96
N PRO A 296 3.44 -41.39 -2.01
CA PRO A 296 3.53 -39.99 -2.42
C PRO A 296 2.18 -39.39 -2.84
N PHE A 297 1.32 -40.17 -3.53
CA PHE A 297 -0.01 -39.71 -3.93
C PHE A 297 -0.97 -39.54 -2.75
N ILE A 298 -0.87 -40.41 -1.73
CA ILE A 298 -1.66 -40.27 -0.50
C ILE A 298 -1.23 -38.99 0.22
N TYR A 299 0.08 -38.77 0.35
CA TYR A 299 0.60 -37.56 0.99
C TYR A 299 0.22 -36.27 0.23
N MET A 300 0.24 -36.27 -1.11
CA MET A 300 -0.25 -35.12 -1.89
C MET A 300 -1.73 -34.83 -1.64
N ARG A 301 -2.56 -35.87 -1.52
CA ARG A 301 -3.96 -35.71 -1.12
C ARG A 301 -4.08 -35.15 0.31
N LEU A 302 -3.30 -35.65 1.26
CA LEU A 302 -3.27 -35.14 2.64
C LEU A 302 -2.85 -33.66 2.67
N CYS A 303 -1.86 -33.26 1.87
CA CYS A 303 -1.46 -31.87 1.71
C CYS A 303 -2.62 -30.99 1.21
N ALA A 304 -3.38 -31.45 0.21
CA ALA A 304 -4.55 -30.74 -0.28
C ALA A 304 -5.65 -30.63 0.79
N GLU A 305 -5.86 -31.68 1.60
CA GLU A 305 -6.77 -31.66 2.73
C GLU A 305 -6.31 -30.70 3.84
N HIS A 306 -5.01 -30.65 4.14
CA HIS A 306 -4.43 -29.69 5.10
C HIS A 306 -4.64 -28.26 4.64
N LEU A 307 -4.35 -27.96 3.37
CA LEU A 307 -4.59 -26.64 2.79
C LEU A 307 -6.08 -26.28 2.84
N GLY A 308 -6.97 -27.24 2.57
CA GLY A 308 -8.41 -27.08 2.71
C GLY A 308 -8.82 -26.71 4.14
N ARG A 309 -8.35 -27.44 5.15
CA ARG A 309 -8.62 -27.17 6.57
C ARG A 309 -8.00 -25.87 7.08
N PHE A 310 -6.84 -25.50 6.53
CA PHE A 310 -6.20 -24.23 6.80
C PHE A 310 -7.06 -23.08 6.25
N LEU A 311 -7.46 -23.14 4.98
CA LEU A 311 -8.22 -22.07 4.30
C LEU A 311 -9.70 -21.99 4.72
N ILE A 312 -10.36 -23.12 4.96
CA ILE A 312 -11.81 -23.21 5.13
C ILE A 312 -12.12 -23.50 6.60
N GLY A 313 -12.60 -22.49 7.31
CA GLY A 313 -13.09 -22.67 8.68
C GLY A 313 -13.84 -21.47 9.20
N SER A 314 -14.74 -21.73 10.16
CA SER A 314 -15.62 -20.72 10.76
C SER A 314 -15.04 -20.05 12.00
N TYR A 315 -13.87 -20.48 12.49
CA TYR A 315 -13.26 -20.03 13.77
C TYR A 315 -14.15 -20.21 15.00
N SER A 316 -15.30 -20.85 14.85
CA SER A 316 -16.34 -20.96 15.86
C SER A 316 -15.91 -21.80 17.07
N SER A 317 -14.94 -22.70 16.91
CA SER A 317 -14.36 -23.47 18.02
C SER A 317 -13.66 -22.59 19.07
N ALA A 318 -13.26 -21.37 18.71
CA ALA A 318 -12.70 -20.39 19.64
C ALA A 318 -13.75 -19.63 20.47
N PHE A 319 -15.04 -19.82 20.16
CA PHE A 319 -16.15 -19.21 20.89
C PHE A 319 -16.90 -20.28 21.67
N TYR A 320 -17.03 -20.09 22.99
CA TYR A 320 -17.55 -21.10 23.92
C TYR A 320 -18.89 -21.71 23.48
N MET A 321 -19.83 -20.86 23.06
CA MET A 321 -21.18 -21.30 22.66
C MET A 321 -21.20 -22.11 21.36
N THR A 322 -20.12 -22.11 20.58
CA THR A 322 -20.05 -22.79 19.29
C THR A 322 -18.85 -23.76 19.23
N ARG A 323 -18.43 -24.32 20.37
CA ARG A 323 -17.24 -25.18 20.44
C ARG A 323 -17.39 -26.50 19.67
N ASP A 324 -18.58 -27.08 19.68
CA ASP A 324 -18.85 -28.39 19.09
C ASP A 324 -18.57 -28.46 17.59
N SER A 325 -18.26 -29.65 17.07
CA SER A 325 -18.10 -29.87 15.63
C SER A 325 -19.42 -29.63 14.89
N PHE A 326 -19.38 -29.37 13.58
CA PHE A 326 -20.60 -29.26 12.78
C PHE A 326 -21.50 -30.49 12.94
N ALA A 327 -20.92 -31.69 12.93
CA ALA A 327 -21.65 -32.93 13.15
C ALA A 327 -22.26 -33.00 14.56
N GLY A 328 -21.53 -32.57 15.59
CA GLY A 328 -22.03 -32.53 16.98
C GLY A 328 -23.19 -31.57 17.18
N VAL A 329 -23.14 -30.39 16.56
CA VAL A 329 -24.26 -29.42 16.62
C VAL A 329 -25.48 -29.94 15.88
N ILE A 330 -25.28 -30.60 14.73
CA ILE A 330 -26.36 -31.22 13.96
C ILE A 330 -27.01 -32.36 14.74
N SER A 331 -26.21 -33.23 15.38
CA SER A 331 -26.74 -34.36 16.16
C SER A 331 -27.52 -33.88 17.39
N LYS A 332 -27.07 -32.79 18.03
CA LYS A 332 -27.77 -32.13 19.15
C LYS A 332 -28.97 -31.27 18.74
N LYS A 333 -29.23 -31.10 17.42
CA LYS A 333 -30.32 -30.27 16.86
C LYS A 333 -30.29 -28.80 17.30
N GLU A 334 -29.09 -28.26 17.55
CA GLU A 334 -28.90 -26.86 17.99
C GLU A 334 -28.84 -25.90 16.79
N PHE A 335 -29.97 -25.71 16.10
CA PHE A 335 -30.00 -24.96 14.83
C PHE A 335 -29.54 -23.49 14.93
N GLY A 336 -29.72 -22.84 16.09
CA GLY A 336 -29.21 -21.49 16.32
C GLY A 336 -27.68 -21.42 16.30
N VAL A 337 -27.01 -22.36 16.98
CA VAL A 337 -25.55 -22.49 17.00
C VAL A 337 -25.03 -22.84 15.60
N LEU A 338 -25.75 -23.70 14.88
CA LEU A 338 -25.43 -24.04 13.50
C LEU A 338 -25.49 -22.81 12.58
N ALA A 339 -26.53 -21.98 12.71
CA ALA A 339 -26.66 -20.75 11.92
C ALA A 339 -25.50 -19.78 12.17
N VAL A 340 -25.07 -19.60 13.43
CA VAL A 340 -23.90 -18.77 13.77
C VAL A 340 -22.62 -19.35 13.15
N LYS A 341 -22.41 -20.67 13.23
CA LYS A 341 -21.25 -21.33 12.61
C LYS A 341 -21.21 -21.13 11.09
N ILE A 342 -22.35 -21.26 10.42
CA ILE A 342 -22.48 -21.04 8.97
C ILE A 342 -22.22 -19.57 8.64
N LEU A 343 -22.77 -18.63 9.39
CA LEU A 343 -22.54 -17.19 9.19
C LEU A 343 -21.04 -16.84 9.31
N LEU A 344 -20.35 -17.34 10.34
CA LEU A 344 -18.92 -17.12 10.53
C LEU A 344 -18.09 -17.75 9.40
N LEU A 345 -18.51 -18.93 8.90
CA LEU A 345 -17.90 -19.54 7.72
C LEU A 345 -18.06 -18.67 6.47
N ILE A 346 -19.27 -18.16 6.22
CA ILE A 346 -19.57 -17.28 5.09
C ILE A 346 -18.72 -16.01 5.17
N ILE A 347 -18.63 -15.38 6.35
CA ILE A 347 -17.80 -14.18 6.55
C ILE A 347 -16.33 -14.48 6.24
N SER A 348 -15.79 -15.60 6.75
CA SER A 348 -14.41 -16.04 6.51
C SER A 348 -14.13 -16.24 5.01
N LEU A 349 -14.97 -17.01 4.32
CA LEU A 349 -14.84 -17.29 2.88
C LEU A 349 -14.99 -16.01 2.04
N PHE A 350 -15.91 -15.12 2.42
CA PHE A 350 -16.10 -13.84 1.74
C PHE A 350 -14.86 -12.94 1.88
N LEU A 351 -14.27 -12.85 3.07
CA LEU A 351 -13.05 -12.07 3.27
C LEU A 351 -11.84 -12.65 2.53
N LEU A 352 -11.71 -13.98 2.46
CA LEU A 352 -10.68 -14.66 1.66
C LEU A 352 -10.88 -14.42 0.15
N ALA A 353 -12.11 -14.49 -0.35
CA ALA A 353 -12.42 -14.17 -1.74
C ALA A 353 -12.05 -12.71 -2.06
N LEU A 354 -12.40 -11.77 -1.18
CA LEU A 354 -11.98 -10.37 -1.30
C LEU A 354 -10.47 -10.20 -1.22
N ALA A 355 -9.77 -10.98 -0.39
CA ALA A 355 -8.31 -10.96 -0.34
C ALA A 355 -7.70 -11.41 -1.66
N GLY A 356 -8.20 -12.50 -2.26
CA GLY A 356 -7.77 -12.96 -3.59
C GLY A 356 -7.97 -11.89 -4.67
N VAL A 357 -9.14 -11.24 -4.68
CA VAL A 357 -9.41 -10.10 -5.58
C VAL A 357 -8.46 -8.94 -5.29
N GLY A 358 -8.25 -8.57 -4.02
CA GLY A 358 -7.35 -7.51 -3.62
C GLY A 358 -5.89 -7.76 -4.02
N MET A 359 -5.41 -9.00 -3.87
CA MET A 359 -4.07 -9.43 -4.33
C MET A 359 -3.96 -9.32 -5.85
N PHE A 360 -4.93 -9.83 -6.59
CA PHE A 360 -4.97 -9.77 -8.05
C PHE A 360 -4.92 -8.33 -8.55
N VAL A 361 -5.69 -7.44 -7.94
CA VAL A 361 -5.73 -6.02 -8.31
C VAL A 361 -4.44 -5.30 -7.98
N SER A 362 -3.81 -5.68 -6.86
CA SER A 362 -2.58 -5.06 -6.40
C SER A 362 -1.33 -5.63 -7.07
N ARG A 363 -1.49 -6.52 -8.07
CA ARG A 363 -0.38 -7.20 -8.78
C ARG A 363 0.64 -6.25 -9.42
N ALA A 364 0.21 -5.05 -9.82
CA ALA A 364 1.11 -4.04 -10.38
C ALA A 364 2.13 -3.52 -9.34
N LYS A 365 1.84 -3.65 -8.04
CA LYS A 365 2.71 -3.29 -6.91
C LYS A 365 3.37 -4.50 -6.24
N LEU A 366 3.49 -5.65 -6.94
CA LEU A 366 3.91 -6.93 -6.32
C LEU A 366 5.23 -6.80 -5.54
N LYS A 367 6.21 -6.05 -6.07
CA LYS A 367 7.50 -5.82 -5.41
C LYS A 367 7.35 -5.08 -4.07
N THR A 368 6.50 -4.06 -4.03
CA THR A 368 6.23 -3.28 -2.81
C THR A 368 5.44 -4.10 -1.79
N LEU A 369 4.60 -5.03 -2.25
CA LEU A 369 3.75 -5.86 -1.41
C LEU A 369 4.38 -7.20 -1.02
N LEU A 370 5.55 -7.53 -1.58
CA LEU A 370 6.30 -8.76 -1.29
C LEU A 370 6.51 -8.98 0.23
N PRO A 371 6.86 -7.96 1.04
CA PRO A 371 6.97 -8.12 2.50
C PRO A 371 5.71 -8.65 3.19
N VAL A 372 4.53 -8.37 2.64
CA VAL A 372 3.23 -8.83 3.18
C VAL A 372 2.83 -10.19 2.62
N LEU A 373 3.09 -10.42 1.33
CA LEU A 373 2.76 -11.67 0.65
C LEU A 373 3.60 -12.84 1.17
N LEU A 374 4.89 -12.60 1.46
CA LEU A 374 5.82 -13.66 1.81
C LEU A 374 5.40 -14.40 3.11
N PRO A 375 5.07 -13.74 4.23
CA PRO A 375 4.56 -14.44 5.41
C PRO A 375 3.24 -15.20 5.17
N ILE A 376 2.34 -14.66 4.33
CA ILE A 376 1.07 -15.35 4.00
C ILE A 376 1.35 -16.66 3.29
N PHE A 377 2.14 -16.63 2.21
CA PHE A 377 2.46 -17.83 1.44
C PHE A 377 3.35 -18.80 2.21
N TYR A 378 4.25 -18.28 3.06
CA TYR A 378 5.08 -19.10 3.92
C TYR A 378 4.23 -19.93 4.89
N VAL A 379 3.37 -19.28 5.67
CA VAL A 379 2.53 -19.98 6.66
C VAL A 379 1.56 -20.93 5.97
N ALA A 380 0.95 -20.52 4.85
CA ALA A 380 0.10 -21.42 4.06
C ALA A 380 0.87 -22.64 3.53
N GLY A 381 2.12 -22.46 3.05
CA GLY A 381 2.96 -23.54 2.57
C GLY A 381 3.38 -24.51 3.68
N ILE A 382 3.79 -23.99 4.83
CA ILE A 382 4.12 -24.81 6.00
C ILE A 382 2.90 -25.63 6.45
N HIS A 383 1.72 -25.03 6.56
CA HIS A 383 0.48 -25.74 6.94
C HIS A 383 -0.20 -26.50 5.79
N THR A 384 0.44 -26.58 4.62
CA THR A 384 0.11 -27.55 3.58
C THR A 384 0.90 -28.84 3.81
N ILE A 385 2.17 -28.71 4.19
CA ILE A 385 3.09 -29.84 4.48
C ILE A 385 2.75 -30.47 5.83
N PHE A 386 2.57 -29.64 6.87
CA PHE A 386 2.16 -30.05 8.21
C PHE A 386 0.65 -29.85 8.40
N PHE A 387 0.09 -30.36 9.50
CA PHE A 387 -1.31 -30.20 9.85
C PHE A 387 -1.78 -28.75 9.67
N GLY A 388 -2.81 -28.59 8.83
CA GLY A 388 -3.50 -27.33 8.62
C GLY A 388 -4.77 -27.26 9.47
N GLU A 389 -4.90 -26.19 10.23
CA GLU A 389 -6.14 -25.83 10.93
C GLU A 389 -6.38 -24.33 10.78
N VAL A 390 -7.64 -23.94 10.70
CA VAL A 390 -8.04 -22.54 10.51
C VAL A 390 -7.44 -21.60 11.57
N ARG A 391 -7.18 -22.08 12.80
CA ARG A 391 -6.56 -21.30 13.87
C ARG A 391 -5.15 -20.82 13.53
N TYR A 392 -4.40 -21.58 12.74
CA TYR A 392 -3.04 -21.20 12.34
C TYR A 392 -3.01 -20.02 11.36
N GLN A 393 -4.17 -19.63 10.81
CA GLN A 393 -4.29 -18.39 10.05
C GLN A 393 -4.31 -17.14 10.93
N VAL A 394 -4.69 -17.24 12.20
CA VAL A 394 -4.94 -16.07 13.07
C VAL A 394 -3.74 -15.10 13.12
N PRO A 395 -2.47 -15.55 13.27
CA PRO A 395 -1.32 -14.65 13.28
C PRO A 395 -1.10 -13.87 11.98
N ILE A 396 -1.48 -14.44 10.83
CA ILE A 396 -1.34 -13.81 9.50
C ILE A 396 -2.65 -13.20 8.98
N MET A 397 -3.78 -13.42 9.66
CA MET A 397 -5.09 -12.89 9.30
C MET A 397 -5.06 -11.35 9.15
N PRO A 398 -4.37 -10.59 10.02
CA PRO A 398 -4.13 -9.16 9.79
C PRO A 398 -3.62 -8.81 8.38
N LEU A 399 -2.73 -9.64 7.82
CA LEU A 399 -2.14 -9.43 6.49
C LEU A 399 -3.14 -9.77 5.38
N ILE A 400 -3.94 -10.82 5.56
CA ILE A 400 -5.05 -11.20 4.67
C ILE A 400 -6.07 -10.05 4.59
N LEU A 401 -6.42 -9.45 5.73
CA LEU A 401 -7.37 -8.34 5.82
C LEU A 401 -6.92 -7.07 5.08
N ILE A 402 -5.60 -6.83 4.95
CA ILE A 402 -5.07 -5.75 4.11
C ILE A 402 -5.52 -5.95 2.66
N PHE A 403 -5.42 -7.18 2.16
CA PHE A 403 -5.86 -7.51 0.82
C PHE A 403 -7.39 -7.55 0.71
N SER A 404 -8.12 -8.04 1.72
CA SER A 404 -9.59 -7.97 1.74
C SER A 404 -10.08 -6.52 1.61
N ALA A 405 -9.45 -5.59 2.35
CA ALA A 405 -9.75 -4.16 2.27
C ALA A 405 -9.47 -3.55 0.88
N ALA A 406 -8.39 -4.00 0.23
CA ALA A 406 -8.11 -3.64 -1.16
C ALA A 406 -9.18 -4.22 -2.11
N GLY A 407 -9.61 -5.47 -1.89
CA GLY A 407 -10.70 -6.16 -2.59
C GLY A 407 -12.04 -5.41 -2.54
N ILE A 408 -12.44 -4.95 -1.36
CA ILE A 408 -13.67 -4.15 -1.16
C ILE A 408 -13.66 -2.89 -2.04
N ASN A 409 -12.48 -2.32 -2.30
CA ASN A 409 -12.34 -1.14 -3.15
C ASN A 409 -12.81 -1.38 -4.60
N ILE A 410 -12.87 -2.64 -5.03
CA ILE A 410 -13.23 -3.06 -6.40
C ILE A 410 -14.70 -3.43 -6.55
N LEU A 411 -15.45 -3.68 -5.47
CA LEU A 411 -16.90 -3.91 -5.52
C LEU A 411 -17.71 -2.72 -6.09
N ASN A 412 -17.04 -1.63 -6.47
CA ASN A 412 -17.58 -0.62 -7.37
C ASN A 412 -17.56 -1.17 -8.82
N PRO A 413 -18.71 -1.46 -9.47
CA PRO A 413 -18.80 -2.14 -10.77
C PRO A 413 -17.93 -1.52 -11.86
N ALA A 414 -17.75 -0.20 -11.80
CA ALA A 414 -16.91 0.56 -12.71
C ALA A 414 -15.45 0.04 -12.69
N ARG A 415 -14.92 -0.36 -11.53
CA ARG A 415 -13.51 -0.74 -11.33
C ARG A 415 -13.18 -2.14 -11.83
N ILE A 416 -14.13 -3.08 -11.73
CA ILE A 416 -14.02 -4.43 -12.27
C ILE A 416 -13.81 -4.35 -13.79
N ILE A 417 -14.65 -3.56 -14.46
CA ILE A 417 -14.60 -3.35 -15.92
C ILE A 417 -13.24 -2.79 -16.34
N SER A 418 -12.68 -1.83 -15.58
CA SER A 418 -11.35 -1.28 -15.87
C SER A 418 -10.23 -2.31 -15.78
N GLN A 419 -10.23 -3.17 -14.76
CA GLN A 419 -9.11 -4.09 -14.55
C GLN A 419 -9.18 -5.30 -15.46
N PHE A 420 -10.41 -5.75 -15.73
CA PHE A 420 -10.68 -6.75 -16.74
C PHE A 420 -10.22 -6.24 -18.11
N MET A 421 -10.56 -5.00 -18.48
CA MET A 421 -10.10 -4.39 -19.74
C MET A 421 -8.57 -4.24 -19.83
N LYS A 422 -7.90 -3.87 -18.74
CA LYS A 422 -6.42 -3.71 -18.68
C LYS A 422 -5.67 -5.03 -18.92
N PHE A 423 -6.21 -6.14 -18.41
CA PHE A 423 -5.65 -7.47 -18.64
C PHE A 423 -5.74 -7.85 -20.13
N TYR A 424 -6.89 -7.59 -20.75
CA TYR A 424 -7.14 -7.91 -22.16
C TYR A 424 -6.45 -6.96 -23.16
N GLU A 425 -6.21 -5.70 -22.80
CA GLU A 425 -5.45 -4.75 -23.63
C GLU A 425 -3.98 -5.12 -23.80
N CYS A 426 -3.42 -5.86 -22.81
CA CYS A 426 -2.04 -6.36 -22.84
C CYS A 426 -1.88 -7.63 -23.70
N GLU A 427 -2.91 -8.46 -23.84
CA GLU A 427 -2.81 -9.75 -24.56
C GLU A 427 -3.35 -9.72 -26.00
N LEU A 428 -4.23 -8.79 -26.38
CA LEU A 428 -5.06 -8.95 -27.58
C LEU A 428 -5.15 -7.75 -28.53
N LYS A 429 -4.12 -6.88 -28.57
CA LYS A 429 -4.01 -5.87 -29.65
C LYS A 429 -3.95 -6.57 -31.02
N GLY A 430 -5.09 -6.60 -31.73
CA GLY A 430 -5.22 -7.14 -33.08
C GLY A 430 -6.25 -8.26 -33.27
N SER A 431 -6.88 -8.79 -32.20
CA SER A 431 -7.83 -9.91 -32.33
C SER A 431 -9.29 -9.47 -32.54
N LYS A 432 -10.09 -10.28 -33.25
CA LYS A 432 -11.55 -10.09 -33.42
C LYS A 432 -12.32 -9.95 -32.09
N LYS A 433 -11.81 -10.51 -30.97
CA LYS A 433 -12.44 -10.41 -29.64
C LYS A 433 -12.42 -8.99 -29.05
N TYR A 434 -11.48 -8.13 -29.47
CA TYR A 434 -11.40 -6.73 -29.04
C TYR A 434 -12.62 -5.89 -29.47
N HIS A 435 -13.23 -6.20 -30.61
CA HIS A 435 -14.39 -5.46 -31.12
C HIS A 435 -15.70 -5.78 -30.38
N VAL A 436 -15.88 -7.02 -29.93
CA VAL A 436 -17.07 -7.43 -29.17
C VAL A 436 -17.11 -6.74 -27.81
N ILE A 437 -15.97 -6.71 -27.10
CA ILE A 437 -15.86 -6.08 -25.77
C ILE A 437 -15.98 -4.55 -25.88
N LYS A 438 -15.45 -3.93 -26.94
CA LYS A 438 -15.63 -2.50 -27.22
C LYS A 438 -17.09 -2.14 -27.50
N SER A 439 -17.86 -3.05 -28.12
CA SER A 439 -19.30 -2.90 -28.33
C SER A 439 -20.08 -2.95 -27.01
N ILE A 440 -19.71 -3.89 -26.12
CA ILE A 440 -20.29 -4.01 -24.77
C ILE A 440 -19.95 -2.78 -23.92
N ALA A 441 -18.72 -2.26 -23.94
CA ALA A 441 -18.40 -1.03 -23.20
C ALA A 441 -19.20 0.20 -23.69
N LYS A 442 -19.55 0.23 -24.99
CA LYS A 442 -20.34 1.30 -25.62
C LYS A 442 -21.82 1.26 -25.22
N SER A 443 -22.39 0.07 -24.98
CA SER A 443 -23.80 -0.06 -24.59
C SER A 443 -24.10 0.40 -23.16
N TRP A 444 -23.07 0.62 -22.33
CA TRP A 444 -23.20 1.08 -20.92
C TRP A 444 -22.95 2.59 -20.75
N GLU A 445 -22.58 3.28 -21.82
CA GLU A 445 -22.36 4.74 -21.86
C GLU A 445 -23.58 5.56 -21.33
N PRO A 446 -24.85 5.18 -21.63
CA PRO A 446 -26.03 5.88 -21.11
C PRO A 446 -26.24 5.75 -19.59
N ALA A 447 -25.97 4.57 -19.01
CA ALA A 447 -26.11 4.32 -17.58
C ALA A 447 -25.05 5.08 -16.75
N LEU A 448 -23.83 5.22 -17.28
CA LEU A 448 -22.78 6.07 -16.72
C LEU A 448 -23.17 7.56 -16.76
N MET A 449 -23.80 8.03 -17.84
CA MET A 449 -24.26 9.42 -17.97
C MET A 449 -25.38 9.79 -16.97
N LEU A 450 -26.31 8.89 -16.66
CA LEU A 450 -27.39 9.14 -15.69
C LEU A 450 -26.88 9.22 -14.24
N SER A 451 -25.86 8.43 -13.88
CA SER A 451 -25.19 8.53 -12.58
C SER A 451 -24.39 9.84 -12.41
N ASN A 452 -24.00 10.48 -13.52
CA ASN A 452 -23.12 11.66 -13.53
C ASN A 452 -23.81 12.96 -13.10
N LYS A 453 -25.14 13.14 -13.25
CA LYS A 453 -25.81 14.40 -12.87
C LYS A 453 -25.84 14.62 -11.35
N ARG A 454 -26.07 13.55 -10.56
CA ARG A 454 -25.97 13.59 -9.09
C ARG A 454 -24.53 13.75 -8.61
N ILE A 455 -23.57 13.10 -9.26
CA ILE A 455 -22.14 13.23 -8.95
C ILE A 455 -21.64 14.64 -9.29
N TYR A 456 -22.11 15.22 -10.39
CA TYR A 456 -21.80 16.57 -10.83
C TYR A 456 -22.23 17.62 -9.80
N ASN A 457 -23.49 17.61 -9.38
CA ASN A 457 -23.98 18.54 -8.36
C ASN A 457 -23.20 18.41 -7.04
N ARG A 458 -22.81 17.19 -6.66
CA ARG A 458 -21.92 16.98 -5.50
C ARG A 458 -20.51 17.52 -5.70
N LYS A 459 -19.93 17.37 -6.90
CA LYS A 459 -18.54 17.80 -7.19
C LYS A 459 -18.41 19.30 -7.40
N MET A 460 -19.43 19.97 -7.92
CA MET A 460 -19.42 21.43 -8.15
C MET A 460 -19.22 22.23 -6.86
N ASN A 461 -19.63 21.68 -5.72
CA ASN A 461 -19.52 22.31 -4.40
C ASN A 461 -18.24 21.93 -3.64
N LEU A 462 -17.33 21.14 -4.25
CA LEU A 462 -16.06 20.82 -3.59
C LEU A 462 -15.17 22.05 -3.52
N PRO A 463 -14.40 22.22 -2.42
CA PRO A 463 -13.39 23.27 -2.35
C PRO A 463 -12.28 23.00 -3.37
N PHE A 464 -11.77 24.07 -3.98
CA PHE A 464 -10.54 23.98 -4.77
C PHE A 464 -9.37 23.57 -3.87
N LYS A 465 -8.42 22.84 -4.45
CA LYS A 465 -7.23 22.29 -3.78
C LYS A 465 -5.94 22.67 -4.48
N PHE A 466 -6.04 23.31 -5.63
CA PHE A 466 -4.92 23.71 -6.46
C PHE A 466 -5.15 25.12 -6.99
N ILE A 467 -4.14 25.97 -6.87
CA ILE A 467 -4.12 27.29 -7.51
C ILE A 467 -2.91 27.35 -8.42
N GLY A 468 -3.14 27.65 -9.69
CA GLY A 468 -2.09 27.92 -10.68
C GLY A 468 -2.00 29.42 -10.96
N PHE A 469 -0.85 30.00 -10.65
CA PHE A 469 -0.52 31.37 -11.01
C PHE A 469 0.25 31.41 -12.32
N MET A 470 -0.29 32.13 -13.30
CA MET A 470 0.47 32.54 -14.48
C MET A 470 1.30 33.76 -14.13
N LEU A 471 2.50 33.53 -13.59
CA LEU A 471 3.39 34.61 -13.16
C LEU A 471 3.99 35.41 -14.33
N SER A 472 4.05 34.81 -15.52
CA SER A 472 4.63 35.41 -16.71
C SER A 472 3.86 34.97 -17.96
N ARG A 473 3.57 35.91 -18.87
CA ARG A 473 3.08 35.57 -20.23
C ARG A 473 4.23 35.28 -21.21
N GLU A 474 5.45 35.22 -20.70
CA GLU A 474 6.66 35.07 -21.49
C GLU A 474 7.42 33.80 -21.13
N CYS A 475 8.13 33.28 -22.11
CA CYS A 475 9.03 32.16 -21.95
C CYS A 475 10.19 32.37 -22.92
N GLN A 476 11.39 32.01 -22.49
CA GLN A 476 12.61 31.98 -23.27
C GLN A 476 12.58 30.81 -24.28
N ALA A 477 11.70 29.83 -24.06
CA ALA A 477 11.59 28.63 -24.88
C ALA A 477 10.54 28.78 -25.99
N ASN A 478 10.90 28.34 -27.20
CA ASN A 478 9.99 28.30 -28.35
C ASN A 478 9.54 26.87 -28.68
N CYS A 479 9.00 26.15 -27.70
CA CYS A 479 8.71 24.73 -27.86
C CYS A 479 7.67 24.45 -28.96
N ILE A 480 7.87 23.39 -29.75
CA ILE A 480 7.01 23.03 -30.90
C ILE A 480 5.57 22.67 -30.54
N PHE A 481 5.32 22.35 -29.27
CA PHE A 481 4.01 22.01 -28.70
C PHE A 481 3.38 23.14 -27.88
N CYS A 482 4.11 24.25 -27.67
CA CYS A 482 3.71 25.34 -26.79
C CYS A 482 2.87 26.39 -27.55
N PRO A 483 1.86 27.01 -26.91
CA PRO A 483 1.11 28.10 -27.52
C PRO A 483 1.83 29.45 -27.43
N VAL A 484 2.80 29.61 -26.52
CA VAL A 484 3.51 30.87 -26.23
C VAL A 484 4.15 31.51 -27.47
N PRO A 485 4.75 30.76 -28.42
CA PRO A 485 5.36 31.36 -29.61
C PRO A 485 4.35 31.88 -30.65
N TYR A 486 3.08 31.48 -30.57
CA TYR A 486 2.06 31.74 -31.59
C TYR A 486 1.06 32.83 -31.17
N LYS A 487 1.55 33.86 -30.46
CA LYS A 487 0.78 35.02 -29.97
C LYS A 487 -0.01 35.65 -31.13
N LYS A 488 -1.32 35.82 -30.98
CA LYS A 488 -2.13 36.57 -31.97
C LYS A 488 -2.58 37.94 -31.50
N ASP A 489 -2.65 38.19 -30.19
CA ASP A 489 -2.79 39.55 -29.64
C ASP A 489 -2.54 39.52 -28.12
N LEU A 490 -1.61 40.34 -27.62
CA LEU A 490 -1.36 40.57 -26.19
C LEU A 490 -1.52 42.06 -25.82
N SER A 491 -2.07 42.88 -26.72
CA SER A 491 -2.29 44.30 -26.45
C SER A 491 -3.18 44.48 -25.22
N GLY A 492 -2.76 45.37 -24.30
CA GLY A 492 -3.48 45.67 -23.06
C GLY A 492 -3.38 44.62 -21.94
N LYS A 493 -2.52 43.60 -22.05
CA LYS A 493 -2.33 42.56 -21.03
C LYS A 493 -1.03 42.74 -20.24
N GLU A 494 -1.08 42.48 -18.94
CA GLU A 494 0.08 42.57 -18.05
C GLU A 494 1.08 41.47 -18.37
N ARG A 495 2.34 41.86 -18.56
CA ARG A 495 3.42 40.98 -18.99
C ARG A 495 3.83 40.00 -17.87
N PHE A 496 3.90 40.51 -16.65
CA PHE A 496 4.20 39.78 -15.42
C PHE A 496 3.11 40.01 -14.38
N MET A 497 2.80 38.99 -13.58
CA MET A 497 1.83 39.13 -12.50
C MET A 497 2.39 40.07 -11.41
N PRO A 498 1.70 41.17 -11.08
CA PRO A 498 2.18 42.08 -10.04
C PRO A 498 1.93 41.48 -8.66
N MET A 499 2.83 41.76 -7.71
CA MET A 499 2.77 41.25 -6.34
C MET A 499 1.41 41.49 -5.65
N ARG A 500 0.70 42.58 -5.99
CA ARG A 500 -0.65 42.87 -5.44
C ARG A 500 -1.68 41.77 -5.71
N VAL A 501 -1.61 41.12 -6.87
CA VAL A 501 -2.53 40.03 -7.24
C VAL A 501 -2.23 38.79 -6.41
N VAL A 502 -0.95 38.43 -6.29
CA VAL A 502 -0.50 37.31 -5.48
C VAL A 502 -0.87 37.52 -4.01
N LYS A 503 -0.55 38.69 -3.44
CA LYS A 503 -0.87 39.02 -2.05
C LYS A 503 -2.37 38.88 -1.77
N LYS A 504 -3.22 39.45 -2.64
CA LYS A 504 -4.67 39.36 -2.50
C LYS A 504 -5.15 37.90 -2.39
N VAL A 505 -4.64 37.02 -3.26
CA VAL A 505 -5.03 35.61 -3.26
C VAL A 505 -4.44 34.87 -2.06
N VAL A 506 -3.15 35.06 -1.76
CA VAL A 506 -2.44 34.38 -0.67
C VAL A 506 -3.02 34.76 0.70
N ASP A 507 -3.39 36.02 0.90
CA ASP A 507 -3.99 36.49 2.15
C ASP A 507 -5.38 35.90 2.38
N GLU A 508 -6.19 35.79 1.33
CA GLU A 508 -7.49 35.09 1.42
C GLU A 508 -7.30 33.61 1.77
N LEU A 509 -6.32 32.93 1.15
CA LEU A 509 -6.02 31.54 1.46
C LEU A 509 -5.52 31.34 2.90
N ALA A 510 -4.73 32.28 3.41
CA ALA A 510 -4.20 32.24 4.76
C ALA A 510 -5.33 32.33 5.80
N GLY A 511 -6.35 33.16 5.54
CA GLY A 511 -7.57 33.24 6.36
C GLY A 511 -8.38 31.95 6.43
N HIS A 512 -8.08 30.95 5.59
CA HIS A 512 -8.78 29.66 5.51
C HIS A 512 -7.86 28.44 5.71
N GLU A 513 -6.66 28.62 6.28
CA GLU A 513 -5.70 27.55 6.57
C GLU A 513 -5.41 26.63 5.37
N PHE A 514 -5.28 27.21 4.17
CA PHE A 514 -5.15 26.43 2.95
C PHE A 514 -3.93 25.50 2.94
N SER A 515 -4.16 24.19 2.80
CA SER A 515 -3.13 23.14 2.74
C SER A 515 -3.03 22.45 1.37
N GLY A 516 -3.56 23.10 0.33
CA GLY A 516 -3.52 22.58 -1.04
C GLY A 516 -2.19 22.84 -1.73
N SER A 517 -2.20 22.79 -3.06
CA SER A 517 -1.03 23.06 -3.89
C SER A 517 -1.09 24.45 -4.52
N ILE A 518 0.03 25.17 -4.50
CA ILE A 518 0.23 26.43 -5.23
C ILE A 518 1.26 26.16 -6.32
N ASN A 519 0.85 26.29 -7.58
CA ASN A 519 1.72 26.20 -8.74
C ASN A 519 2.08 27.60 -9.25
N PHE A 520 3.37 27.86 -9.42
CA PHE A 520 3.89 29.13 -9.92
C PHE A 520 4.23 29.13 -11.43
N GLY A 521 4.30 27.95 -12.05
CA GLY A 521 4.72 27.77 -13.45
C GLY A 521 3.57 27.56 -14.42
N GLU A 522 2.40 28.11 -14.16
CA GLU A 522 1.23 27.96 -15.03
C GLU A 522 1.36 28.85 -16.26
N ASN A 523 1.67 28.31 -17.44
CA ASN A 523 1.86 29.07 -18.69
C ASN A 523 3.00 30.12 -18.63
N GLY A 524 3.92 30.08 -19.58
CA GLY A 524 5.14 30.91 -19.54
C GLY A 524 6.20 30.35 -18.59
N ASP A 525 7.24 31.14 -18.31
CA ASP A 525 8.29 30.84 -17.33
C ASP A 525 8.21 31.80 -16.15
N ALA A 526 7.92 31.25 -14.98
CA ALA A 526 7.77 31.96 -13.72
C ALA A 526 9.00 32.78 -13.32
N LEU A 527 10.20 32.30 -13.69
CA LEU A 527 11.46 32.93 -13.30
C LEU A 527 11.74 34.24 -14.04
N LEU A 528 10.95 34.58 -15.07
CA LEU A 528 11.04 35.87 -15.74
C LEU A 528 10.32 36.99 -14.98
N ASN A 529 9.47 36.65 -14.01
CA ASN A 529 8.82 37.66 -13.19
C ASN A 529 9.85 38.28 -12.21
N PRO A 530 10.08 39.61 -12.24
CA PRO A 530 11.02 40.27 -11.35
C PRO A 530 10.74 40.03 -9.85
N ASP A 531 9.48 39.83 -9.47
CA ASP A 531 9.05 39.57 -8.10
C ASP A 531 9.08 38.07 -7.73
N PHE A 532 9.60 37.17 -8.58
CA PHE A 532 9.52 35.72 -8.36
C PHE A 532 9.98 35.27 -6.96
N LYS A 533 11.15 35.74 -6.50
CA LYS A 533 11.67 35.39 -5.17
C LYS A 533 10.75 35.94 -4.06
N ASN A 534 10.35 37.21 -4.15
CA ASN A 534 9.43 37.85 -3.20
C ASN A 534 8.10 37.10 -3.11
N ILE A 535 7.57 36.63 -4.25
CA ILE A 535 6.34 35.85 -4.35
C ILE A 535 6.47 34.51 -3.60
N ILE A 536 7.55 33.77 -3.81
CA ILE A 536 7.79 32.48 -3.15
C ILE A 536 7.94 32.67 -1.64
N GLU A 537 8.73 33.65 -1.21
CA GLU A 537 8.96 33.97 0.20
C GLU A 537 7.65 34.34 0.89
N TYR A 538 6.91 35.32 0.34
CA TYR A 538 5.61 35.73 0.87
C TYR A 538 4.60 34.58 0.94
N THR A 539 4.54 33.75 -0.11
CA THR A 539 3.63 32.61 -0.13
C THR A 539 3.99 31.57 0.92
N ARG A 540 5.28 31.27 1.12
CA ARG A 540 5.73 30.32 2.13
C ARG A 540 5.46 30.83 3.55
N GLU A 541 5.71 32.10 3.81
CA GLU A 541 5.44 32.73 5.12
C GLU A 541 3.96 32.68 5.48
N ARG A 542 3.07 33.04 4.55
CA ARG A 542 1.63 33.09 4.81
C ARG A 542 0.94 31.73 4.73
N LEU A 543 1.48 30.78 3.95
CA LEU A 543 0.92 29.45 3.75
C LEU A 543 1.94 28.35 4.10
N PRO A 544 2.31 28.18 5.38
CA PRO A 544 3.34 27.23 5.80
C PRO A 544 2.96 25.77 5.50
N LEU A 545 1.66 25.44 5.43
CA LEU A 545 1.15 24.09 5.14
C LEU A 545 0.92 23.81 3.65
N ALA A 546 0.97 24.83 2.79
CA ALA A 546 0.74 24.66 1.36
C ALA A 546 1.93 23.97 0.69
N LYS A 547 1.61 23.15 -0.32
CA LYS A 547 2.59 22.52 -1.19
C LYS A 547 2.97 23.48 -2.31
N LEU A 548 4.20 23.95 -2.30
CA LEU A 548 4.72 24.83 -3.34
C LEU A 548 5.23 23.99 -4.51
N VAL A 549 4.70 24.26 -5.70
CA VAL A 549 4.98 23.51 -6.93
C VAL A 549 5.50 24.47 -7.99
N LEU A 550 6.58 24.09 -8.67
CA LEU A 550 7.14 24.85 -9.77
C LEU A 550 7.22 23.98 -11.02
N TYR A 551 6.62 24.45 -12.11
CA TYR A 551 6.85 23.94 -13.45
C TYR A 551 7.83 24.87 -14.16
N THR A 552 8.90 24.34 -14.74
CA THR A 552 9.93 25.15 -15.39
C THR A 552 10.63 24.40 -16.53
N ASN A 553 11.18 25.15 -17.47
CA ASN A 553 12.09 24.63 -18.50
C ASN A 553 13.53 24.42 -17.97
N MET A 554 13.80 24.79 -16.71
CA MET A 554 15.06 24.69 -15.98
C MET A 554 16.18 25.63 -16.48
N MET A 555 15.91 26.51 -17.43
CA MET A 555 16.94 27.32 -18.08
C MET A 555 17.53 28.40 -17.16
N ASN A 556 16.67 29.00 -16.32
CA ASN A 556 17.02 30.08 -15.39
C ASN A 556 17.10 29.60 -13.93
N VAL A 557 17.02 28.29 -13.66
CA VAL A 557 17.18 27.74 -12.31
C VAL A 557 18.66 27.48 -12.08
N ASP A 558 19.43 28.56 -11.92
CA ASP A 558 20.84 28.47 -11.56
C ASP A 558 21.01 28.02 -10.09
N ARG A 559 22.25 28.01 -9.62
CA ARG A 559 22.59 27.58 -8.26
C ARG A 559 21.92 28.45 -7.19
N ASP A 560 21.92 29.77 -7.36
CA ASP A 560 21.33 30.71 -6.40
C ASP A 560 19.82 30.52 -6.30
N VAL A 561 19.15 30.32 -7.44
CA VAL A 561 17.71 30.01 -7.47
C VAL A 561 17.44 28.62 -6.87
N SER A 562 18.30 27.64 -7.14
CA SER A 562 18.17 26.30 -6.57
C SER A 562 18.23 26.33 -5.05
N GLU A 563 19.26 26.95 -4.49
CA GLU A 563 19.45 27.12 -3.04
C GLU A 563 18.29 27.92 -2.42
N PHE A 564 17.83 28.98 -3.10
CA PHE A 564 16.66 29.75 -2.68
C PHE A 564 15.38 28.91 -2.61
N LEU A 565 15.06 28.13 -3.64
CA LEU A 565 13.87 27.29 -3.68
C LEU A 565 13.90 26.19 -2.61
N ILE A 566 15.09 25.60 -2.38
CA ILE A 566 15.30 24.59 -1.35
C ILE A 566 15.10 25.19 0.04
N LYS A 567 15.69 26.36 0.31
CA LYS A 567 15.55 27.10 1.58
C LYS A 567 14.08 27.38 1.92
N HIS A 568 13.25 27.68 0.92
CA HIS A 568 11.83 27.98 1.09
C HIS A 568 10.92 26.74 0.98
N ASN A 569 11.48 25.53 1.14
CA ASN A 569 10.77 24.26 1.16
C ASN A 569 9.88 24.06 -0.08
N LEU A 570 10.41 24.28 -1.29
CA LEU A 570 9.72 23.87 -2.51
C LEU A 570 9.34 22.39 -2.39
N SER A 571 8.08 22.06 -2.63
CA SER A 571 7.56 20.71 -2.41
C SER A 571 7.72 19.84 -3.65
N LYS A 572 7.60 20.43 -4.84
CA LYS A 572 7.77 19.72 -6.11
C LYS A 572 8.33 20.63 -7.19
N LEU A 573 9.35 20.14 -7.88
CA LEU A 573 9.91 20.71 -9.11
C LEU A 573 9.56 19.79 -10.28
N THR A 574 8.78 20.28 -11.24
CA THR A 574 8.47 19.56 -12.49
C THR A 574 9.16 20.26 -13.65
N LEU A 575 9.83 19.49 -14.50
CA LEU A 575 10.55 20.04 -15.65
C LEU A 575 10.50 19.11 -16.87
N ASN A 576 10.90 19.63 -18.03
CA ASN A 576 10.90 18.86 -19.28
C ASN A 576 12.30 18.68 -19.89
N ILE A 577 12.74 17.43 -20.02
CA ILE A 577 13.94 17.03 -20.78
C ILE A 577 13.48 16.10 -21.90
N ASP A 578 13.44 16.62 -23.12
CA ASP A 578 12.71 15.98 -24.23
C ASP A 578 13.60 15.19 -25.19
N GLY A 579 14.91 15.15 -24.92
CA GLY A 579 15.89 14.47 -25.76
C GLY A 579 17.15 14.12 -24.97
N ALA A 580 17.83 13.05 -25.36
CA ALA A 580 19.08 12.58 -24.76
C ALA A 580 20.30 13.30 -25.36
N SER A 581 20.18 13.76 -26.61
CA SER A 581 21.17 14.58 -27.30
C SER A 581 20.70 16.03 -27.46
N GLU A 582 21.66 16.94 -27.66
CA GLU A 582 21.37 18.33 -28.00
C GLU A 582 20.58 18.45 -29.32
N GLU A 583 20.84 17.55 -30.27
CA GLU A 583 20.10 17.48 -31.53
C GLU A 583 18.61 17.18 -31.28
N THR A 584 18.27 16.13 -30.53
CA THR A 584 16.86 15.80 -30.24
C THR A 584 16.20 16.89 -29.42
N TYR A 585 16.90 17.43 -28.42
CA TYR A 585 16.36 18.49 -27.58
C TYR A 585 16.01 19.74 -28.39
N ARG A 586 16.88 20.15 -29.33
CA ARG A 586 16.66 21.31 -30.21
C ARG A 586 15.44 21.18 -31.12
N HIS A 587 15.08 19.95 -31.53
CA HIS A 587 13.85 19.71 -32.28
C HIS A 587 12.60 20.05 -31.46
N SER A 588 12.63 19.84 -30.14
CA SER A 588 11.50 20.10 -29.25
C SER A 588 11.45 21.55 -28.75
N LYS A 589 12.60 22.11 -28.37
CA LYS A 589 12.77 23.42 -27.74
C LYS A 589 13.89 24.23 -28.42
N PRO A 590 13.71 24.68 -29.67
CA PRO A 590 14.71 25.48 -30.35
C PRO A 590 15.00 26.77 -29.54
N GLY A 591 16.27 27.09 -29.35
CA GLY A 591 16.73 28.29 -28.66
C GLY A 591 17.11 28.11 -27.18
N LEU A 592 16.85 26.96 -26.56
CA LEU A 592 17.35 26.66 -25.22
C LEU A 592 18.71 25.93 -25.27
N ASN A 593 19.61 26.27 -24.34
CA ASN A 593 20.90 25.61 -24.21
C ASN A 593 20.76 24.30 -23.42
N PHE A 594 20.84 23.17 -24.13
CA PHE A 594 20.66 21.85 -23.53
C PHE A 594 21.66 21.54 -22.41
N ASN A 595 22.94 21.90 -22.59
CA ASN A 595 23.98 21.63 -21.61
C ASN A 595 23.74 22.43 -20.32
N LYS A 596 23.36 23.70 -20.42
CA LYS A 596 23.04 24.51 -19.25
C LYS A 596 21.79 23.99 -18.52
N VAL A 597 20.76 23.49 -19.22
CA VAL A 597 19.62 22.80 -18.57
C VAL A 597 20.08 21.58 -17.77
N LYS A 598 20.96 20.76 -18.34
CA LYS A 598 21.51 19.57 -17.65
C LYS A 598 22.32 19.95 -16.41
N VAL A 599 23.19 20.95 -16.52
CA VAL A 599 24.01 21.46 -15.41
C VAL A 599 23.10 21.97 -14.29
N ASN A 600 22.14 22.84 -14.61
CA ASN A 600 21.18 23.36 -13.65
C ASN A 600 20.42 22.25 -12.92
N LEU A 601 19.97 21.20 -13.63
CA LEU A 601 19.30 20.07 -12.99
C LEU A 601 20.23 19.26 -12.07
N HIS A 602 21.46 18.99 -12.50
CA HIS A 602 22.45 18.32 -11.64
C HIS A 602 22.72 19.13 -10.38
N ASP A 603 22.93 20.44 -10.52
CA ASP A 603 23.18 21.35 -9.40
C ASP A 603 22.00 21.40 -8.45
N PHE A 604 20.76 21.48 -8.96
CA PHE A 604 19.56 21.44 -8.14
C PHE A 604 19.43 20.12 -7.36
N ILE A 605 19.60 18.98 -8.04
CA ILE A 605 19.54 17.65 -7.41
C ILE A 605 20.61 17.52 -6.32
N SER A 606 21.83 17.97 -6.60
CA SER A 606 22.95 17.97 -5.67
C SER A 606 22.67 18.84 -4.45
N ALA A 607 22.26 20.09 -4.65
CA ALA A 607 21.92 21.02 -3.58
C ALA A 607 20.76 20.50 -2.72
N ARG A 608 19.71 19.94 -3.34
CA ARG A 608 18.57 19.35 -2.65
C ARG A 608 19.00 18.18 -1.77
N ASN A 609 19.81 17.26 -2.33
CA ASN A 609 20.29 16.09 -1.62
C ASN A 609 21.20 16.49 -0.44
N LYS A 610 22.10 17.45 -0.66
CA LYS A 610 22.98 18.00 0.38
C LYS A 610 22.21 18.64 1.52
N ALA A 611 21.12 19.36 1.21
CA ALA A 611 20.26 20.00 2.20
C ALA A 611 19.27 19.04 2.89
N GLY A 612 19.18 17.78 2.46
CA GLY A 612 18.17 16.84 2.97
C GLY A 612 16.73 17.25 2.67
N SER A 613 16.51 18.05 1.62
CA SER A 613 15.19 18.59 1.27
C SER A 613 14.26 17.51 0.73
N SER A 614 12.98 17.57 1.12
CA SER A 614 11.93 16.66 0.63
C SER A 614 11.33 17.03 -0.72
N CYS A 615 11.93 17.99 -1.45
CA CYS A 615 11.43 18.42 -2.76
C CYS A 615 11.46 17.27 -3.77
N GLN A 616 10.29 16.87 -4.26
CA GLN A 616 10.19 15.87 -5.34
C GLN A 616 10.61 16.50 -6.67
N VAL A 617 11.56 15.88 -7.37
CA VAL A 617 11.93 16.24 -8.75
C VAL A 617 11.19 15.32 -9.72
N CYS A 618 10.55 15.90 -10.72
CA CYS A 618 9.79 15.18 -11.74
C CYS A 618 10.19 15.62 -13.14
N ILE A 619 10.76 14.68 -13.90
CA ILE A 619 11.19 14.89 -15.28
C ILE A 619 10.12 14.33 -16.23
N GLU A 620 9.52 15.20 -17.02
CA GLU A 620 8.50 14.83 -18.01
C GLU A 620 9.10 14.92 -19.43
N ILE A 621 9.12 13.80 -20.16
CA ILE A 621 9.72 13.73 -21.50
C ILE A 621 8.63 13.94 -22.55
N LEU A 622 8.67 15.06 -23.27
CA LEU A 622 7.78 15.36 -24.39
C LEU A 622 8.46 15.03 -25.72
N SER A 623 8.48 13.75 -26.08
CA SER A 623 9.18 13.24 -27.25
C SER A 623 8.81 13.97 -28.56
N PRO A 624 9.76 14.65 -29.24
CA PRO A 624 9.47 15.33 -30.51
C PRO A 624 9.04 14.35 -31.60
N LYS A 625 9.64 13.15 -31.67
CA LYS A 625 9.22 12.09 -32.62
C LYS A 625 7.73 11.77 -32.46
N ARG A 626 7.28 11.54 -31.23
CA ARG A 626 5.88 11.21 -30.96
C ARG A 626 4.94 12.36 -31.29
N TYR A 627 5.31 13.58 -30.92
CA TYR A 627 4.53 14.77 -31.28
C TYR A 627 4.35 14.89 -32.80
N MET A 628 5.44 14.72 -33.57
CA MET A 628 5.42 14.83 -35.02
C MET A 628 4.60 13.70 -35.68
N ASN A 629 4.72 12.46 -35.18
CA ASN A 629 3.91 11.34 -35.62
C ASN A 629 2.41 11.61 -35.41
N LEU A 630 2.02 12.17 -34.26
CA LEU A 630 0.63 12.53 -33.98
C LEU A 630 0.09 13.60 -34.94
N ARG A 631 0.94 14.54 -35.34
CA ARG A 631 0.59 15.61 -36.29
C ARG A 631 0.58 15.16 -37.74
N LYS A 632 0.93 13.90 -38.05
CA LYS A 632 1.19 13.39 -39.41
C LYS A 632 2.18 14.25 -40.19
N ASN A 633 3.03 15.01 -39.50
CA ASN A 633 3.96 15.93 -40.12
C ASN A 633 5.29 15.19 -40.32
N LYS A 634 5.52 14.69 -41.55
CA LYS A 634 6.71 13.92 -41.93
C LYS A 634 7.94 14.80 -42.22
N LYS A 635 7.84 16.13 -42.13
CA LYS A 635 8.91 17.06 -42.57
C LYS A 635 10.06 17.23 -41.58
N ILE A 636 9.92 16.82 -40.31
CA ILE A 636 10.98 16.92 -39.29
C ILE A 636 11.33 15.51 -38.82
N ASN A 637 12.59 15.11 -39.01
CA ASN A 637 13.08 13.78 -38.63
C ASN A 637 13.80 13.83 -37.26
N ALA A 638 13.06 14.04 -36.18
CA ALA A 638 13.63 13.98 -34.84
C ALA A 638 13.90 12.51 -34.42
N PRO A 639 15.01 12.21 -33.71
CA PRO A 639 15.27 10.88 -33.15
C PRO A 639 14.23 10.51 -32.09
N TYR A 640 14.09 9.21 -31.82
CA TYR A 640 13.39 8.71 -30.63
C TYR A 640 14.41 8.21 -29.62
N ASP A 641 14.70 9.03 -28.61
CA ASP A 641 15.72 8.76 -27.59
C ASP A 641 15.21 8.92 -26.14
N SER A 642 13.89 8.92 -25.94
CA SER A 642 13.26 8.95 -24.61
C SER A 642 13.81 7.85 -23.67
N PRO A 643 14.04 6.59 -24.11
CA PRO A 643 14.64 5.56 -23.25
C PRO A 643 16.02 5.93 -22.71
N GLN A 644 16.84 6.62 -23.50
CA GLN A 644 18.17 7.08 -23.13
C GLN A 644 18.11 8.21 -22.11
N VAL A 645 17.13 9.13 -22.23
CA VAL A 645 16.86 10.14 -21.19
C VAL A 645 16.51 9.47 -19.86
N ILE A 646 15.62 8.47 -19.89
CA ILE A 646 15.20 7.71 -18.70
C ILE A 646 16.41 7.02 -18.08
N GLN A 647 17.19 6.31 -18.89
CA GLN A 647 18.36 5.56 -18.42
C GLN A 647 19.39 6.49 -17.76
N TYR A 648 19.67 7.64 -18.36
CA TYR A 648 20.65 8.58 -17.84
C TYR A 648 20.24 9.19 -16.49
N TRP A 649 19.01 9.70 -16.39
CA TRP A 649 18.60 10.43 -15.18
C TRP A 649 18.24 9.53 -14.01
N LYS A 650 17.86 8.28 -14.26
CA LYS A 650 17.42 7.34 -13.22
C LYS A 650 18.43 7.13 -12.10
N ASP A 651 19.73 7.20 -12.40
CA ASP A 651 20.80 7.01 -11.41
C ASP A 651 20.97 8.22 -10.47
N PHE A 652 20.46 9.39 -10.85
CA PHE A 652 20.52 10.63 -10.06
C PHE A 652 19.24 10.88 -9.23
N LEU A 653 18.15 10.21 -9.59
CA LEU A 653 16.83 10.40 -8.99
C LEU A 653 16.64 9.50 -7.76
N SER A 654 16.01 10.06 -6.73
CA SER A 654 15.60 9.31 -5.53
C SER A 654 14.37 8.45 -5.79
N ALA A 655 14.08 7.49 -4.91
CA ALA A 655 12.92 6.59 -5.06
C ALA A 655 11.55 7.30 -5.04
N TYR A 656 11.49 8.54 -4.55
CA TYR A 656 10.29 9.37 -4.55
C TYR A 656 10.27 10.40 -5.69
N ASP A 657 11.34 10.53 -6.48
CA ASP A 657 11.35 11.35 -7.69
C ASP A 657 10.61 10.62 -8.83
N CYS A 658 10.26 11.35 -9.89
CA CYS A 658 9.58 10.76 -11.04
C CYS A 658 10.27 11.09 -12.37
N ILE A 659 10.22 10.15 -13.31
CA ILE A 659 10.63 10.35 -14.69
C ILE A 659 9.71 9.57 -15.60
N ASP A 660 8.95 10.29 -16.42
CA ASP A 660 7.90 9.69 -17.23
C ASP A 660 7.90 10.30 -18.63
N GLU A 661 7.71 9.45 -19.64
CA GLU A 661 7.46 9.91 -21.00
C GLU A 661 5.98 10.24 -21.18
N ILE A 662 5.69 11.49 -21.52
CA ILE A 662 4.34 11.95 -21.78
C ILE A 662 3.90 11.47 -23.17
N ILE A 663 2.91 10.59 -23.17
CA ILE A 663 2.40 9.96 -24.40
C ILE A 663 1.26 10.76 -25.04
N TRP A 664 0.69 11.71 -24.29
CA TRP A 664 -0.45 12.52 -24.68
C TRP A 664 0.01 13.94 -24.98
N PHE A 665 -0.06 14.34 -26.25
CA PHE A 665 0.24 15.71 -26.65
C PHE A 665 -1.06 16.48 -26.85
N TYR A 666 -1.18 17.62 -26.17
CA TYR A 666 -2.31 18.51 -26.33
C TYR A 666 -2.08 19.43 -27.54
N SER A 667 -3.13 19.68 -28.35
CA SER A 667 -3.08 20.87 -29.21
C SER A 667 -3.35 22.09 -28.35
N TRP A 668 -2.29 22.75 -27.93
CA TRP A 668 -2.43 24.06 -27.34
C TRP A 668 -2.83 25.06 -28.44
N ASN A 669 -3.83 25.90 -28.17
CA ASN A 669 -4.21 27.07 -28.98
C ASN A 669 -4.39 26.80 -30.51
N ASN A 670 -5.36 25.96 -30.90
CA ASN A 670 -5.78 25.77 -32.30
C ASN A 670 -4.75 25.22 -33.30
N GLN A 671 -3.60 24.69 -32.86
CA GLN A 671 -2.64 24.15 -33.82
C GLN A 671 -3.15 22.92 -34.60
N ALA A 672 -4.24 22.28 -34.17
CA ALA A 672 -4.92 21.24 -34.94
C ALA A 672 -5.95 21.89 -35.87
N LYS A 673 -5.63 22.03 -37.16
CA LYS A 673 -6.60 22.49 -38.19
C LYS A 673 -7.67 21.44 -38.52
N GLU A 674 -7.49 20.18 -38.12
CA GLU A 674 -8.39 19.09 -38.50
C GLU A 674 -9.10 18.39 -37.34
N LYS A 675 -10.42 18.22 -37.57
CA LYS A 675 -11.43 17.35 -36.93
C LYS A 675 -12.24 17.95 -35.77
N ARG A 676 -13.58 17.94 -35.99
CA ARG A 676 -14.65 18.20 -35.03
C ARG A 676 -14.56 17.25 -33.82
N ARG A 677 -14.79 17.78 -32.62
CA ARG A 677 -14.76 17.09 -31.33
C ARG A 677 -16.07 16.30 -31.08
N ILE A 678 -15.97 15.13 -30.42
CA ILE A 678 -17.14 14.32 -29.96
C ILE A 678 -17.34 14.40 -28.43
N SER A 679 -16.31 14.75 -27.65
CA SER A 679 -16.36 14.89 -26.17
C SER A 679 -15.15 15.66 -25.59
N CYS A 680 -15.34 16.31 -24.41
CA CYS A 680 -14.26 16.89 -23.60
C CYS A 680 -13.87 15.92 -22.48
N PRO A 681 -12.61 15.44 -22.41
CA PRO A 681 -12.10 14.60 -21.32
C PRO A 681 -12.34 15.18 -19.94
N SER A 682 -12.09 16.47 -19.83
CA SER A 682 -12.15 17.16 -18.56
C SER A 682 -13.60 17.37 -18.09
N GLY A 683 -14.55 17.45 -19.02
CA GLY A 683 -15.98 17.63 -18.72
C GLY A 683 -16.68 16.39 -18.15
N ILE A 684 -16.17 15.19 -18.40
CA ILE A 684 -16.83 13.95 -17.96
C ILE A 684 -16.14 13.36 -16.71
N LEU A 685 -14.82 13.56 -16.55
CA LEU A 685 -14.06 13.01 -15.42
C LEU A 685 -12.93 13.91 -14.86
N GLY A 686 -12.63 15.07 -15.47
CA GLY A 686 -11.38 15.80 -15.20
C GLY A 686 -11.33 16.55 -13.86
N GLU A 687 -10.29 16.25 -13.08
CA GLU A 687 -9.96 16.95 -11.82
C GLU A 687 -9.75 18.46 -12.04
N ALA A 688 -9.22 18.85 -13.21
CA ALA A 688 -8.90 20.24 -13.56
C ALA A 688 -10.06 21.24 -13.37
N PHE A 689 -11.32 20.83 -13.53
CA PHE A 689 -12.44 21.74 -13.37
C PHE A 689 -13.05 21.76 -11.96
N PHE A 690 -12.87 20.68 -11.19
CA PHE A 690 -13.55 20.49 -9.92
C PHE A 690 -12.68 20.82 -8.71
N ASP A 691 -11.35 20.90 -8.87
CA ASP A 691 -10.46 21.24 -7.77
C ASP A 691 -9.29 22.17 -8.12
N LYS A 692 -9.14 22.60 -9.39
CA LYS A 692 -8.09 23.53 -9.82
C LYS A 692 -8.65 24.87 -10.22
N MET A 693 -8.01 25.93 -9.73
CA MET A 693 -8.26 27.32 -10.10
C MET A 693 -7.01 27.88 -10.78
N PHE A 694 -7.19 28.59 -11.89
CA PHE A 694 -6.09 29.20 -12.63
C PHE A 694 -6.28 30.72 -12.71
N ILE A 695 -5.21 31.47 -12.49
CA ILE A 695 -5.24 32.93 -12.32
C ILE A 695 -4.22 33.55 -13.28
N SER A 696 -4.69 34.48 -14.12
CA SER A 696 -3.86 35.18 -15.10
C SER A 696 -2.96 36.25 -14.48
N THR A 697 -2.03 36.82 -15.24
CA THR A 697 -1.16 37.93 -14.80
C THR A 697 -1.95 39.15 -14.31
N GLU A 698 -3.12 39.40 -14.88
CA GLU A 698 -4.03 40.49 -14.52
C GLU A 698 -4.98 40.15 -13.35
N GLY A 699 -4.95 38.91 -12.86
CA GLY A 699 -5.86 38.42 -11.83
C GLY A 699 -7.17 37.83 -12.34
N ASP A 700 -7.34 37.65 -13.65
CA ASP A 700 -8.54 37.00 -14.19
C ASP A 700 -8.51 35.51 -13.88
N VAL A 701 -9.64 34.98 -13.40
CA VAL A 701 -9.78 33.56 -13.09
C VAL A 701 -10.40 32.83 -14.27
N TYR A 702 -9.70 31.81 -14.79
CA TYR A 702 -10.08 31.07 -15.99
C TYR A 702 -10.19 29.56 -15.75
N ILE A 703 -10.92 28.88 -16.66
CA ILE A 703 -11.45 27.53 -16.42
C ILE A 703 -10.45 26.39 -16.68
N CYS A 704 -9.44 26.58 -17.53
CA CYS A 704 -8.57 25.49 -17.97
C CYS A 704 -7.14 25.96 -18.27
N CYS A 705 -6.13 25.20 -17.86
CA CYS A 705 -4.73 25.47 -18.21
C CYS A 705 -4.47 25.59 -19.71
N LEU A 706 -5.24 24.89 -20.56
CA LEU A 706 -5.14 24.97 -22.02
C LEU A 706 -5.66 26.29 -22.60
N ASP A 707 -6.36 27.11 -21.82
CA ASP A 707 -6.85 28.44 -22.20
C ASP A 707 -5.79 29.52 -21.97
N TYR A 708 -4.65 29.38 -22.66
CA TYR A 708 -3.53 30.33 -22.58
C TYR A 708 -3.92 31.79 -22.83
N ASN A 709 -4.89 32.01 -23.74
CA ASN A 709 -5.38 33.35 -24.08
C ASN A 709 -6.37 33.91 -23.06
N THR A 710 -6.69 33.14 -22.01
CA THR A 710 -7.58 33.52 -20.90
C THR A 710 -8.92 34.05 -21.42
N ARG A 711 -9.57 33.28 -22.30
CA ARG A 711 -10.84 33.67 -22.95
C ARG A 711 -12.07 33.28 -22.13
N LEU A 712 -12.01 32.16 -21.42
CA LEU A 712 -13.10 31.62 -20.60
C LEU A 712 -12.90 32.00 -19.13
N THR A 713 -13.06 33.29 -18.85
CA THR A 713 -12.92 33.85 -17.50
C THR A 713 -14.28 33.94 -16.79
N TYR A 714 -14.27 33.76 -15.47
CA TYR A 714 -15.48 33.86 -14.63
C TYR A 714 -15.38 34.93 -13.53
N GLY A 715 -14.34 35.76 -13.56
CA GLY A 715 -14.20 36.98 -12.77
C GLY A 715 -12.74 37.32 -12.52
N ASN A 716 -12.48 38.28 -11.63
CA ASN A 716 -11.13 38.78 -11.34
C ASN A 716 -10.91 38.89 -9.82
N VAL A 717 -9.78 38.39 -9.34
CA VAL A 717 -9.47 38.29 -7.90
C VAL A 717 -9.27 39.64 -7.21
N LEU A 718 -9.04 40.71 -7.96
CA LEU A 718 -8.96 42.06 -7.42
C LEU A 718 -10.34 42.67 -7.16
N LYS A 719 -11.41 42.11 -7.74
CA LYS A 719 -12.79 42.60 -7.61
C LYS A 719 -13.65 41.76 -6.67
N ASN A 720 -13.38 40.46 -6.59
CA ASN A 720 -14.18 39.50 -5.83
C ASN A 720 -13.27 38.50 -5.11
N SER A 721 -13.74 37.93 -4.01
CA SER A 721 -12.98 36.87 -3.32
C SER A 721 -12.86 35.62 -4.21
N ILE A 722 -11.77 34.88 -4.06
CA ILE A 722 -11.55 33.64 -4.81
C ILE A 722 -12.63 32.60 -4.48
N TYR A 723 -13.18 32.63 -3.26
CA TYR A 723 -14.23 31.73 -2.82
C TYR A 723 -15.59 32.04 -3.45
N ASP A 724 -15.90 33.32 -3.65
CA ASP A 724 -17.13 33.74 -4.34
C ASP A 724 -17.02 33.45 -5.84
N LEU A 725 -15.86 33.74 -6.44
CA LEU A 725 -15.59 33.41 -7.83
C LEU A 725 -15.73 31.90 -8.10
N TRP A 726 -15.24 31.06 -7.19
CA TRP A 726 -15.38 29.61 -7.30
C TRP A 726 -16.84 29.13 -7.28
N LYS A 727 -17.71 29.83 -6.53
CA LYS A 727 -19.15 29.53 -6.41
C LYS A 727 -20.00 30.33 -7.40
N SER A 728 -19.39 31.16 -8.22
CA SER A 728 -20.10 32.08 -9.12
C SER A 728 -21.00 31.34 -10.11
N GLU A 729 -22.15 31.96 -10.41
CA GLU A 729 -23.08 31.45 -11.40
C GLU A 729 -22.42 31.39 -12.80
N LYS A 730 -21.55 32.35 -13.11
CA LYS A 730 -20.78 32.35 -14.38
C LYS A 730 -19.91 31.10 -14.52
N ARG A 731 -19.20 30.68 -13.47
CA ARG A 731 -18.44 29.40 -13.48
C ARG A 731 -19.38 28.21 -13.68
N ARG A 732 -20.51 28.19 -12.98
CA ARG A 732 -21.51 27.11 -13.09
C ARG A 732 -22.05 26.96 -14.51
N GLN A 733 -22.37 28.08 -15.16
CA GLN A 733 -22.85 28.09 -16.55
C GLN A 733 -21.81 27.56 -17.54
N ILE A 734 -20.54 27.97 -17.39
CA ILE A 734 -19.46 27.45 -18.26
C ILE A 734 -19.30 25.95 -18.07
N MET A 735 -19.36 25.47 -16.82
CA MET A 735 -19.28 24.05 -16.49
C MET A 735 -20.44 23.25 -17.08
N ASP A 736 -21.66 23.76 -16.94
CA ASP A 736 -22.86 23.16 -17.54
C ASP A 736 -22.74 23.08 -19.07
N ASP A 737 -22.23 24.12 -19.71
CA ASP A 737 -22.03 24.13 -21.15
C ASP A 737 -20.97 23.10 -21.58
N ILE A 738 -19.89 22.93 -20.81
CA ILE A 738 -18.84 21.94 -21.11
C ILE A 738 -19.38 20.51 -20.99
N ILE A 739 -20.14 20.23 -19.93
CA ILE A 739 -20.72 18.90 -19.66
C ILE A 739 -21.77 18.53 -20.69
N ASN A 740 -22.64 19.48 -21.04
CA ASN A 740 -23.67 19.29 -22.05
C ASN A 740 -23.11 19.41 -23.48
N LYS A 741 -21.78 19.43 -23.64
CA LYS A 741 -21.07 19.47 -24.93
C LYS A 741 -21.48 20.66 -25.82
N ARG A 742 -21.90 21.78 -25.21
CA ARG A 742 -22.30 23.02 -25.90
C ARG A 742 -21.08 23.83 -26.35
N PHE A 743 -20.09 23.18 -26.95
CA PHE A 743 -18.79 23.78 -27.31
C PHE A 743 -18.89 24.91 -28.33
N LYS A 744 -19.89 24.87 -29.23
CA LYS A 744 -20.18 25.99 -30.15
C LYS A 744 -20.56 27.26 -29.40
N LYS A 745 -21.34 27.14 -28.32
CA LYS A 745 -21.74 28.25 -27.45
C LYS A 745 -20.55 28.78 -26.66
N ILE A 746 -19.69 27.89 -26.16
CA ILE A 746 -18.51 28.26 -25.37
C ILE A 746 -17.46 28.98 -26.23
N GLY A 747 -17.27 28.57 -27.48
CA GLY A 747 -16.22 29.12 -28.35
C GLY A 747 -14.83 28.60 -28.00
N GLN A 748 -13.79 29.41 -28.26
CA GLN A 748 -12.39 29.02 -28.03
C GLN A 748 -12.03 29.06 -26.53
N PRO A 749 -11.15 28.16 -26.04
CA PRO A 749 -10.43 27.13 -26.78
C PRO A 749 -11.24 25.84 -26.99
N CYS A 750 -12.39 25.68 -26.32
CA CYS A 750 -13.17 24.44 -26.29
C CYS A 750 -13.61 23.96 -27.68
N LEU A 751 -13.94 24.88 -28.59
CA LEU A 751 -14.45 24.61 -29.93
C LEU A 751 -13.45 23.84 -30.83
N TYR A 752 -12.15 24.09 -30.68
CA TYR A 752 -11.09 23.53 -31.53
C TYR A 752 -10.05 22.72 -30.75
N CYS A 753 -10.32 22.48 -29.47
CA CYS A 753 -9.45 21.67 -28.63
C CYS A 753 -9.37 20.24 -29.20
N SER A 754 -8.17 19.80 -29.60
CA SER A 754 -7.93 18.47 -30.16
C SER A 754 -7.84 17.37 -29.11
N GLU A 755 -8.05 17.70 -27.84
CA GLU A 755 -8.00 16.76 -26.74
C GLU A 755 -9.18 15.78 -26.91
N LYS A 756 -8.88 14.63 -27.51
CA LYS A 756 -9.80 13.51 -27.70
C LYS A 756 -9.87 12.73 -26.40
N PHE A 757 -11.08 12.45 -25.95
CA PHE A 757 -11.28 11.46 -24.91
C PHE A 757 -11.25 10.07 -25.53
N ASP A 758 -10.16 9.34 -25.32
CA ASP A 758 -10.27 7.89 -25.31
C ASP A 758 -10.84 7.51 -23.95
N TYR A 759 -12.17 7.31 -23.92
CA TYR A 759 -12.89 6.89 -22.71
C TYR A 759 -12.20 5.72 -22.04
N LEU A 760 -11.62 4.80 -22.82
CA LEU A 760 -10.99 3.61 -22.29
C LEU A 760 -9.62 3.96 -21.69
N ALA A 761 -8.73 4.60 -22.46
CA ALA A 761 -7.37 4.90 -22.00
C ALA A 761 -7.35 5.86 -20.79
N CYS A 762 -8.20 6.88 -20.78
CA CYS A 762 -8.27 7.84 -19.68
C CYS A 762 -9.06 7.31 -18.48
N TYR A 763 -10.02 6.41 -18.66
CA TYR A 763 -10.62 5.67 -17.54
C TYR A 763 -9.59 4.74 -16.86
N LEU A 764 -8.72 4.13 -17.67
CA LEU A 764 -7.60 3.31 -17.20
C LEU A 764 -6.49 4.12 -16.51
N ASP A 765 -6.26 5.38 -16.92
CA ASP A 765 -5.34 6.33 -16.27
C ASP A 765 -5.97 7.06 -15.05
N PHE A 766 -7.25 7.40 -15.08
CA PHE A 766 -8.02 7.91 -13.93
C PHE A 766 -8.02 6.91 -12.78
N ILE A 767 -8.09 5.62 -13.09
CA ILE A 767 -7.97 4.54 -12.10
C ILE A 767 -6.52 4.35 -11.63
N LYS A 768 -5.50 4.71 -12.42
CA LYS A 768 -4.12 4.77 -11.94
C LYS A 768 -3.90 5.93 -10.97
N HIS A 769 -4.34 7.15 -11.29
CA HIS A 769 -3.89 8.32 -10.53
C HIS A 769 -4.72 8.66 -9.29
N ARG A 770 -5.97 8.22 -9.19
CA ARG A 770 -6.84 8.54 -8.03
C ARG A 770 -6.83 7.49 -6.92
N TYR A 771 -6.18 6.36 -7.17
CA TYR A 771 -6.32 5.15 -6.37
C TYR A 771 -5.04 4.31 -6.22
N PHE A 772 -3.90 4.89 -6.59
CA PHE A 772 -2.58 4.33 -6.29
C PHE A 772 -1.86 5.18 -5.26
#